data_AF-A0AAW0XBF8-F1
#
_entry.id   AF-A0AAW0XBF8-F1
#
_cell.length_a   1.000
_cell.length_b   1.000
_cell.length_c   1.000
_cell.angle_alpha   90.00
_cell.angle_beta   90.00
_cell.angle_gamma   90.00
#
_symmetry.space_group_name_H-M   'P 1'
#
loop_
_entity.id
_entity.type
_entity.pdbx_description
1 polymer ?
#
loop_
_entity_poly.entity_id
_entity_poly.type
_entity_poly.pdbx_seq_one_letter_code
_entity_poly.pdbx_strand_id
1 'polypeptide(L)'
;MAPNGGSGESGKEGDNKNSSSSSLMLGLLEEFTKIYSDRLQRVEETAIKCDQKQYLENKVRVLESWIRDLGEQNAVLVVTVEELEREAADRVALLEDRLSKMATTTRESCVSLRDHQIQVSSLVTDKIGLEKKAQGLGEKVLTLERRTLGLKEENANLQSDLNNLIQVISRARQTGQWEVDDLTFSCVTPEQVFGPVLSSSRRSSQSLKESQRDYLHQIFEDHLRKDNSSLASSFSNLQDADSAYGGRGSEKDLIIMKLRADLRSLQSTHEETNRQLLERDKHIADLQTQLTETHHELALSQAEVSTVNQTLKEVRHHNRHENVEITRKDEVIRHLLSKQSVYKKDCMKGSVPMLCDLDNVITGENNVEAQLSENIDVLASRLAELEEECQQLRIQHTALQDTHALCTPTINMLQEQLNRSHQTQVELRTVLTAEVAQRHDQLVALGDELKEQEQKHHETLMQLQLKTEVIKELRKEIRDIKERQMMVDDKNALTPMKDGVYSGIKETISAETQTDKILSNKNEESSRGSPNGFYSTISPSSQISKLENELAEKSVLLRELQSHLAASRQELHLKDETLHKLEKKLDSSRREGNQRGGRMQYLTGQLTSLQLEVGRTHGQAEQLRRQVEKKAELIEKLEVENSSLTHQLNEKSATLERFQTEIVKTSTELERKRKEVSEQKMTI
;
A
#
# COMPACT_ATOMS: atom_id res chain seq x y z
N MET A 1 -3.28 4.69 3.38
CA MET A 1 -2.92 5.73 4.37
C MET A 1 -3.89 5.68 5.52
N ALA A 2 -3.35 5.81 6.72
CA ALA A 2 -4.07 5.80 7.98
C ALA A 2 -4.78 7.16 8.22
N PRO A 3 -5.52 7.33 9.32
CA PRO A 3 -6.96 7.55 9.26
C PRO A 3 -7.33 8.86 9.96
N ASN A 4 -8.57 9.33 9.84
CA ASN A 4 -9.14 10.08 10.95
C ASN A 4 -10.66 10.10 10.94
N GLY A 5 -11.21 10.14 12.15
CA GLY A 5 -12.49 10.80 12.42
C GLY A 5 -13.72 9.92 12.42
N GLY A 6 -13.81 9.01 13.40
CA GLY A 6 -15.03 8.26 13.69
C GLY A 6 -15.24 8.10 15.20
N SER A 7 -15.20 9.23 15.91
CA SER A 7 -15.74 9.39 17.26
C SER A 7 -17.26 9.12 17.24
N GLY A 8 -17.69 8.07 17.93
CA GLY A 8 -19.11 7.75 18.07
C GLY A 8 -19.34 6.55 18.99
N GLU A 9 -19.64 6.84 20.25
CA GLU A 9 -20.40 5.99 21.18
C GLU A 9 -19.78 4.66 21.64
N SER A 10 -18.72 4.75 22.45
CA SER A 10 -18.31 3.66 23.35
C SER A 10 -18.56 4.04 24.82
N GLY A 11 -19.82 4.31 25.18
CA GLY A 11 -20.14 4.82 26.52
C GLY A 11 -21.56 4.53 26.99
N LYS A 12 -22.05 3.27 26.93
CA LYS A 12 -23.33 2.88 27.55
C LYS A 12 -23.42 1.43 28.08
N GLU A 13 -22.31 0.78 28.44
CA GLU A 13 -22.38 -0.52 29.16
C GLU A 13 -22.08 -0.39 30.68
N GLY A 14 -21.86 0.83 31.18
CA GLY A 14 -21.65 1.09 32.63
C GLY A 14 -22.89 1.49 33.43
N ASP A 15 -23.96 1.97 32.78
CA ASP A 15 -25.07 2.62 33.50
C ASP A 15 -26.02 1.66 34.23
N ASN A 16 -26.05 0.38 33.84
CA ASN A 16 -27.04 -0.54 34.42
C ASN A 16 -26.67 -1.08 35.82
N LYS A 17 -25.43 -0.82 36.30
CA LYS A 17 -25.03 -1.12 37.68
C LYS A 17 -25.17 0.08 38.63
N ASN A 18 -25.11 1.31 38.10
CA ASN A 18 -25.24 2.53 38.92
C ASN A 18 -26.68 2.83 39.35
N SER A 19 -27.68 2.41 38.55
CA SER A 19 -29.10 2.58 38.90
C SER A 19 -29.48 1.82 40.19
N SER A 20 -28.89 0.64 40.40
CA SER A 20 -29.15 -0.18 41.59
C SER A 20 -28.55 0.43 42.86
N SER A 21 -27.34 0.99 42.78
CA SER A 21 -26.71 1.67 43.91
C SER A 21 -27.42 2.97 44.31
N SER A 22 -27.91 3.72 43.32
CA SER A 22 -28.67 4.95 43.57
C SER A 22 -30.02 4.65 44.24
N SER A 23 -30.70 3.58 43.82
CA SER A 23 -31.93 3.10 44.47
C SER A 23 -31.72 2.66 45.93
N LEU A 24 -30.57 2.04 46.24
CA LEU A 24 -30.22 1.63 47.60
C LEU A 24 -29.97 2.82 48.53
N MET A 25 -29.27 3.84 48.04
CA MET A 25 -29.02 5.08 48.81
C MET A 25 -30.34 5.82 49.10
N LEU A 26 -31.24 5.88 48.13
CA LEU A 26 -32.56 6.49 48.31
C LEU A 26 -33.39 5.75 49.37
N GLY A 27 -33.36 4.41 49.35
CA GLY A 27 -34.03 3.59 50.37
C GLY A 27 -33.46 3.78 51.79
N LEU A 28 -32.15 3.94 51.93
CA LEU A 28 -31.52 4.26 53.21
C LEU A 28 -31.95 5.64 53.75
N LEU A 29 -32.05 6.65 52.88
CA LEU A 29 -32.54 7.99 53.25
C LEU A 29 -34.00 7.96 53.73
N GLU A 30 -34.85 7.16 53.09
CA GLU A 30 -36.23 6.94 53.51
C GLU A 30 -36.29 6.26 54.89
N GLU A 31 -35.44 5.27 55.14
CA GLU A 31 -35.35 4.59 56.44
C GLU A 31 -34.85 5.53 57.56
N PHE A 32 -33.83 6.36 57.29
CA PHE A 32 -33.37 7.40 58.22
C PHE A 32 -34.48 8.39 58.57
N THR A 33 -35.18 8.89 57.54
CA THR A 33 -36.30 9.82 57.72
C THR A 33 -37.39 9.22 58.59
N LYS A 34 -37.71 7.94 58.36
CA LYS A 34 -38.66 7.18 59.16
C LYS A 34 -38.21 7.06 60.62
N ILE A 35 -36.94 6.74 60.88
CA ILE A 35 -36.40 6.61 62.25
C ILE A 35 -36.58 7.92 63.04
N TYR A 36 -36.26 9.08 62.46
CA TYR A 36 -36.43 10.36 63.17
C TYR A 36 -37.90 10.75 63.32
N SER A 37 -38.73 10.49 62.30
CA SER A 37 -40.19 10.67 62.41
C SER A 37 -40.76 9.84 63.56
N ASP A 38 -40.39 8.56 63.66
CA ASP A 38 -40.84 7.64 64.72
C ASP A 38 -40.29 8.06 66.10
N ARG A 39 -39.07 8.62 66.18
CA ARG A 39 -38.51 9.18 67.43
C ARG A 39 -39.26 10.43 67.86
N LEU A 40 -39.60 11.31 66.92
CA LEU A 40 -40.33 12.54 67.18
C LEU A 40 -41.77 12.23 67.63
N GLN A 41 -42.43 11.29 66.95
CA GLN A 41 -43.76 10.81 67.31
C GLN A 41 -43.79 10.24 68.74
N ARG A 42 -42.78 9.46 69.14
CA ARG A 42 -42.68 8.95 70.52
C ARG A 42 -42.52 10.08 71.56
N VAL A 43 -41.82 11.16 71.22
CA VAL A 43 -41.71 12.34 72.08
C VAL A 43 -43.06 13.08 72.17
N GLU A 44 -43.83 13.10 71.07
CA GLU A 44 -45.17 13.70 71.04
C GLU A 44 -46.21 12.88 71.83
N GLU A 45 -46.15 11.55 71.73
CA GLU A 45 -47.00 10.64 72.53
C GLU A 45 -46.70 10.74 74.04
N THR A 46 -45.46 11.03 74.42
CA THR A 46 -45.05 11.22 75.83
C THR A 46 -45.35 12.64 76.36
N ALA A 47 -45.66 13.61 75.47
CA ALA A 47 -46.02 14.97 75.85
C ALA A 47 -47.25 15.05 76.77
N ILE A 48 -48.16 14.07 76.70
CA ILE A 48 -49.35 13.98 77.54
C ILE A 48 -49.00 13.69 79.02
N LYS A 49 -47.82 13.14 79.30
CA LYS A 49 -47.41 12.63 80.62
C LYS A 49 -46.29 13.44 81.29
N CYS A 50 -45.70 14.41 80.60
CA CYS A 50 -44.54 15.16 81.09
C CYS A 50 -44.82 16.67 81.09
N ASP A 51 -44.12 17.41 81.94
CA ASP A 51 -44.19 18.87 81.94
C ASP A 51 -43.74 19.45 80.59
N GLN A 52 -44.37 20.55 80.16
CA GLN A 52 -44.12 21.20 78.87
C GLN A 52 -42.62 21.48 78.62
N LYS A 53 -41.88 21.84 79.67
CA LYS A 53 -40.44 22.08 79.60
C LYS A 53 -39.66 20.81 79.20
N GLN A 54 -39.99 19.67 79.82
CA GLN A 54 -39.31 18.40 79.56
C GLN A 54 -39.64 17.86 78.17
N TYR A 55 -40.88 18.06 77.69
CA TYR A 55 -41.27 17.75 76.32
C TYR A 55 -40.42 18.54 75.30
N LEU A 56 -40.31 19.87 75.48
CA LEU A 56 -39.52 20.72 74.59
C LEU A 56 -38.03 20.34 74.61
N GLU A 57 -37.46 20.06 75.78
CA GLU A 57 -36.06 19.60 75.91
C GLU A 57 -35.81 18.28 75.16
N ASN A 58 -36.73 17.32 75.25
CA ASN A 58 -36.61 16.06 74.53
C ASN A 58 -36.77 16.25 73.01
N LYS A 59 -37.69 17.11 72.57
CA LYS A 59 -37.88 17.42 71.15
C LYS A 59 -36.66 18.10 70.55
N VAL A 60 -36.10 19.10 71.25
CA VAL A 60 -34.86 19.77 70.86
C VAL A 60 -33.71 18.77 70.75
N ARG A 61 -33.55 17.86 71.73
CA ARG A 61 -32.48 16.83 71.68
C ARG A 61 -32.57 15.91 70.46
N VAL A 62 -33.79 15.50 70.06
CA VAL A 62 -33.98 14.67 68.86
C VAL A 62 -33.64 15.46 67.60
N LEU A 63 -34.06 16.73 67.51
CA LEU A 63 -33.75 17.61 66.38
C LEU A 63 -32.25 17.93 66.30
N GLU A 64 -31.57 18.18 67.41
CA GLU A 64 -30.13 18.38 67.47
C GLU A 64 -29.35 17.14 67.01
N SER A 65 -29.80 15.94 67.40
CA SER A 65 -29.24 14.68 66.91
C SER A 65 -29.46 14.52 65.41
N TRP A 66 -30.66 14.86 64.90
CA TRP A 66 -30.94 14.80 63.47
C TRP A 66 -30.06 15.78 62.67
N ILE A 67 -29.93 17.02 63.14
CA ILE A 67 -29.08 18.05 62.51
C ILE A 67 -27.61 17.61 62.50
N ARG A 68 -27.13 17.02 63.59
CA ARG A 68 -25.75 16.50 63.67
C ARG A 68 -25.50 15.41 62.65
N ASP A 69 -26.39 14.43 62.58
CA ASP A 69 -26.21 13.27 61.71
C ASP A 69 -26.37 13.66 60.23
N LEU A 70 -27.25 14.63 59.92
CA LEU A 70 -27.31 15.28 58.60
C LEU A 70 -26.02 16.06 58.28
N GLY A 71 -25.41 16.72 59.27
CA GLY A 71 -24.13 17.39 59.14
C GLY A 71 -22.99 16.41 58.81
N GLU A 72 -22.95 15.26 59.48
CA GLU A 72 -21.98 14.19 59.22
C GLU A 72 -22.19 13.56 57.83
N GLN A 73 -23.44 13.29 57.42
CA GLN A 73 -23.75 12.82 56.07
C GLN A 73 -23.30 13.81 54.99
N ASN A 74 -23.58 15.10 55.17
CA ASN A 74 -23.14 16.14 54.25
C ASN A 74 -21.60 16.22 54.18
N ALA A 75 -20.90 16.08 55.32
CA ALA A 75 -19.44 16.06 55.33
C ALA A 75 -18.86 14.86 54.56
N VAL A 76 -19.42 13.66 54.73
CA VAL A 76 -19.02 12.47 53.95
C VAL A 76 -19.32 12.67 52.47
N LEU A 77 -20.49 13.21 52.12
CA LEU A 77 -20.85 13.49 50.73
C LEU A 77 -19.86 14.46 50.08
N VAL A 78 -19.51 15.56 50.74
CA VAL A 78 -18.51 16.52 50.24
C VAL A 78 -17.17 15.82 49.98
N VAL A 79 -16.67 15.01 50.93
CA VAL A 79 -15.41 14.26 50.75
C VAL A 79 -15.50 13.29 49.57
N THR A 80 -16.62 12.55 49.43
CA THR A 80 -16.79 11.62 48.30
C THR A 80 -16.87 12.35 46.96
N VAL A 81 -17.51 13.53 46.91
CA VAL A 81 -17.55 14.36 45.70
C VAL A 81 -16.16 14.89 45.38
N GLU A 82 -15.41 15.38 46.35
CA GLU A 82 -14.01 15.82 46.17
C GLU A 82 -13.10 14.68 45.67
N GLU A 83 -13.29 13.45 46.17
CA GLU A 83 -12.57 12.27 45.70
C GLU A 83 -12.92 11.91 44.25
N LEU A 84 -14.21 11.96 43.89
CA LEU A 84 -14.68 11.72 42.52
C LEU A 84 -14.20 12.81 41.56
N GLU A 85 -14.21 14.07 41.98
CA GLU A 85 -13.67 15.19 41.20
C GLU A 85 -12.16 15.03 40.98
N ARG A 86 -11.42 14.61 42.01
CA ARG A 86 -9.99 14.32 41.90
C ARG A 86 -9.72 13.15 40.97
N GLU A 87 -10.45 12.05 41.09
CA GLU A 87 -10.31 10.89 40.19
C GLU A 87 -10.66 11.26 38.74
N ALA A 88 -11.71 12.05 38.54
CA ALA A 88 -12.06 12.57 37.22
C ALA A 88 -10.93 13.44 36.64
N ALA A 89 -10.36 14.33 37.44
CA ALA A 89 -9.23 15.16 37.05
C ALA A 89 -7.99 14.33 36.69
N ASP A 90 -7.66 13.30 37.49
CA ASP A 90 -6.54 12.39 37.21
C ASP A 90 -6.75 11.60 35.92
N ARG A 91 -7.98 11.13 35.66
CA ARG A 91 -8.34 10.45 34.41
C ARG A 91 -8.23 11.38 33.21
N VAL A 92 -8.64 12.63 33.33
CA VAL A 92 -8.48 13.66 32.28
C VAL A 92 -7.00 13.92 32.01
N ALA A 93 -6.19 14.13 33.05
CA ALA A 93 -4.74 14.35 32.91
C ALA A 93 -4.03 13.18 32.22
N LEU A 94 -4.42 11.93 32.54
CA LEU A 94 -3.88 10.73 31.89
C LEU A 94 -4.29 10.65 30.41
N LEU A 95 -5.53 11.02 30.08
CA LEU A 95 -5.99 11.08 28.69
C LEU A 95 -5.27 12.17 27.90
N GLU A 96 -5.03 13.34 28.49
CA GLU A 96 -4.26 14.44 27.90
C GLU A 96 -2.80 14.03 27.63
N ASP A 97 -2.13 13.39 28.59
CA ASP A 97 -0.77 12.88 28.41
C ASP A 97 -0.70 11.84 27.28
N ARG A 98 -1.66 10.90 27.24
CA ARG A 98 -1.73 9.90 26.18
C ARG A 98 -1.98 10.53 24.81
N LEU A 99 -2.87 11.51 24.72
CA LEU A 99 -3.17 12.23 23.48
C LEU A 99 -1.97 13.05 23.01
N SER A 100 -1.25 13.69 23.95
CA SER A 100 -0.01 14.41 23.68
C SER A 100 1.08 13.49 23.13
N LYS A 101 1.30 12.31 23.74
CA LYS A 101 2.24 11.28 23.26
C LYS A 101 1.85 10.75 21.87
N MET A 102 0.56 10.50 21.63
CA MET A 102 0.10 10.09 20.29
C MET A 102 0.34 11.19 19.25
N ALA A 103 0.12 12.46 19.61
CA ALA A 103 0.38 13.59 18.73
C ALA A 103 1.87 13.77 18.43
N THR A 104 2.76 13.57 19.40
CA THR A 104 4.22 13.61 19.18
C THR A 104 4.69 12.48 18.27
N THR A 105 4.26 11.24 18.51
CA THR A 105 4.61 10.09 17.65
C THR A 105 4.07 10.26 16.23
N THR A 106 2.86 10.80 16.06
CA THR A 106 2.29 11.09 14.74
C THR A 106 3.12 12.17 14.02
N ARG A 107 3.52 13.23 14.73
CA ARG A 107 4.38 14.29 14.19
C ARG A 107 5.73 13.76 13.74
N GLU A 108 6.40 12.95 14.57
CA GLU A 108 7.69 12.31 14.25
C GLU A 108 7.57 11.41 13.01
N SER A 109 6.48 10.64 12.90
CA SER A 109 6.20 9.80 11.73
C SER A 109 6.02 10.64 10.46
N CYS A 110 5.33 11.77 10.53
CA CYS A 110 5.17 12.69 9.40
C CYS A 110 6.50 13.32 8.96
N VAL A 111 7.38 13.67 9.90
CA VAL A 111 8.73 14.20 9.58
C VAL A 111 9.57 13.12 8.90
N SER A 112 9.60 11.90 9.44
CA SER A 112 10.32 10.77 8.85
C SER A 112 9.82 10.43 7.44
N LEU A 113 8.51 10.44 7.21
CA LEU A 113 7.93 10.24 5.87
C LEU A 113 8.37 11.33 4.88
N ARG A 114 8.46 12.58 5.32
CA ARG A 114 8.95 13.69 4.49
C ARG A 114 10.43 13.51 4.13
N ASP A 115 11.26 13.08 5.07
CA ASP A 115 12.68 12.83 4.82
C ASP A 115 12.87 11.68 3.82
N HIS A 116 12.09 10.60 3.94
CA HIS A 116 12.08 9.52 2.96
C HIS A 116 11.60 9.99 1.58
N GLN A 117 10.60 10.87 1.51
CA GLN A 117 10.16 11.45 0.25
C GLN A 117 11.24 12.30 -0.43
N ILE A 118 12.00 13.08 0.35
CA ILE A 118 13.15 13.86 -0.14
C ILE A 118 14.24 12.91 -0.67
N GLN A 119 14.56 11.85 0.07
CA GLN A 119 15.56 10.86 -0.34
C GLN A 119 15.17 10.14 -1.63
N VAL A 120 13.92 9.70 -1.76
CA VAL A 120 13.39 9.07 -2.98
C VAL A 120 13.46 10.05 -4.15
N SER A 121 13.10 11.31 -3.94
CA SER A 121 13.18 12.35 -4.99
C SER A 121 14.62 12.55 -5.48
N SER A 122 15.60 12.57 -4.57
CA SER A 122 17.03 12.64 -4.91
C SER A 122 17.49 11.44 -5.72
N LEU A 123 17.12 10.23 -5.31
CA LEU A 123 17.47 9.00 -6.01
C LEU A 123 16.85 8.93 -7.41
N VAL A 124 15.62 9.42 -7.58
CA VAL A 124 14.98 9.54 -8.90
C VAL A 124 15.75 10.50 -9.79
N THR A 125 16.20 11.66 -9.27
CA THR A 125 17.01 12.59 -10.07
C THR A 125 18.36 11.99 -10.47
N ASP A 126 19.00 11.24 -9.57
CA ASP A 126 20.27 10.56 -9.86
C ASP A 126 20.10 9.45 -10.90
N LYS A 127 19.02 8.65 -10.78
CA LYS A 127 18.65 7.62 -11.76
C LYS A 127 18.48 8.22 -13.16
N ILE A 128 17.71 9.30 -13.28
CA ILE A 128 17.52 10.01 -14.57
C ILE A 128 18.86 10.51 -15.12
N GLY A 129 19.77 11.00 -14.26
CA GLY A 129 21.11 11.42 -14.65
C GLY A 129 21.98 10.27 -15.18
N LEU A 130 21.92 9.10 -14.54
CA LEU A 130 22.64 7.90 -14.98
C LEU A 130 22.07 7.32 -16.27
N GLU A 131 20.75 7.28 -16.43
CA GLU A 131 20.08 6.85 -17.66
C GLU A 131 20.51 7.71 -18.86
N LYS A 132 20.56 9.03 -18.70
CA LYS A 132 21.08 9.93 -19.76
C LYS A 132 22.54 9.64 -20.11
N LYS A 133 23.39 9.37 -19.12
CA LYS A 133 24.79 8.99 -19.36
C LYS A 133 24.89 7.65 -20.10
N ALA A 134 24.09 6.66 -19.70
CA ALA A 134 24.04 5.36 -20.34
C ALA A 134 23.58 5.47 -21.81
N GLN A 135 22.55 6.28 -22.07
CA GLN A 135 22.10 6.58 -23.43
C GLN A 135 23.22 7.23 -24.27
N GLY A 136 23.90 8.23 -23.74
CA GLY A 136 25.02 8.89 -24.43
C GLY A 136 26.21 7.96 -24.69
N LEU A 137 26.48 6.99 -23.80
CA LEU A 137 27.47 5.94 -24.05
C LEU A 137 27.01 4.96 -25.13
N GLY A 138 25.73 4.58 -25.14
CA GLY A 138 25.14 3.74 -26.19
C GLY A 138 25.27 4.36 -27.58
N GLU A 139 25.00 5.65 -27.72
CA GLU A 139 25.19 6.39 -28.98
C GLU A 139 26.65 6.41 -29.46
N LYS A 140 27.59 6.56 -28.52
CA LYS A 140 29.03 6.50 -28.82
C LYS A 140 29.46 5.10 -29.29
N VAL A 141 28.96 4.04 -28.63
CA VAL A 141 29.22 2.66 -29.04
C VAL A 141 28.71 2.42 -30.46
N LEU A 142 27.45 2.78 -30.75
CA LEU A 142 26.88 2.65 -32.10
C LEU A 142 27.68 3.42 -33.16
N THR A 143 28.22 4.59 -32.80
CA THR A 143 29.07 5.38 -33.71
C THR A 143 30.41 4.70 -33.96
N LEU A 144 31.03 4.13 -32.93
CA LEU A 144 32.28 3.38 -33.05
C LEU A 144 32.08 2.09 -33.85
N GLU A 145 31.01 1.35 -33.60
CA GLU A 145 30.66 0.14 -34.37
C GLU A 145 30.52 0.44 -35.86
N ARG A 146 29.83 1.54 -36.21
CA ARG A 146 29.70 1.99 -37.61
C ARG A 146 31.06 2.30 -38.24
N ARG A 147 31.96 2.96 -37.48
CA ARG A 147 33.31 3.26 -37.95
C ARG A 147 34.15 2.00 -38.12
N THR A 148 34.07 1.05 -37.18
CA THR A 148 34.77 -0.24 -37.27
C THR A 148 34.26 -1.07 -38.45
N LEU A 149 32.96 -1.04 -38.73
CA LEU A 149 32.39 -1.68 -39.91
C LEU A 149 32.95 -1.08 -41.20
N GLY A 150 32.97 0.26 -41.30
CA GLY A 150 33.55 0.95 -42.47
C GLY A 150 35.03 0.62 -42.68
N LEU A 151 35.85 0.62 -41.62
CA LEU A 151 37.26 0.23 -41.71
C LEU A 151 37.45 -1.25 -42.11
N LYS A 152 36.55 -2.15 -41.71
CA LYS A 152 36.59 -3.56 -42.14
C LYS A 152 36.29 -3.70 -43.63
N GLU A 153 35.32 -2.94 -44.13
CA GLU A 153 34.98 -2.91 -45.56
C GLU A 153 36.14 -2.34 -46.40
N GLU A 154 36.74 -1.24 -45.95
CA GLU A 154 37.95 -0.67 -46.58
C GLU A 154 39.11 -1.67 -46.60
N ASN A 155 39.38 -2.36 -45.50
CA ASN A 155 40.40 -3.40 -45.45
C ASN A 155 40.11 -4.57 -46.40
N ALA A 156 38.84 -4.98 -46.53
CA ALA A 156 38.45 -6.04 -47.46
C ALA A 156 38.69 -5.61 -48.92
N ASN A 157 38.36 -4.37 -49.27
CA ASN A 157 38.61 -3.80 -50.59
C ASN A 157 40.12 -3.73 -50.89
N LEU A 158 40.92 -3.23 -49.95
CA LEU A 158 42.38 -3.18 -50.09
C LEU A 158 42.99 -4.57 -50.25
N GLN A 159 42.53 -5.58 -49.51
CA GLN A 159 43.01 -6.96 -49.69
C GLN A 159 42.66 -7.51 -51.08
N SER A 160 41.46 -7.23 -51.58
CA SER A 160 41.07 -7.62 -52.94
C SER A 160 42.00 -6.98 -53.98
N ASP A 161 42.27 -5.68 -53.86
CA ASP A 161 43.16 -4.95 -54.77
C ASP A 161 44.60 -5.48 -54.71
N LEU A 162 45.10 -5.78 -53.52
CA LEU A 162 46.44 -6.33 -53.30
C LEU A 162 46.56 -7.72 -53.95
N ASN A 163 45.54 -8.57 -53.80
CA ASN A 163 45.47 -9.87 -54.47
C ASN A 163 45.44 -9.73 -56.00
N ASN A 164 44.68 -8.77 -56.54
CA ASN A 164 44.65 -8.48 -57.97
C ASN A 164 46.03 -8.03 -58.47
N LEU A 165 46.72 -7.16 -57.72
CA LEU A 165 48.07 -6.71 -58.07
C LEU A 165 49.08 -7.87 -58.08
N ILE A 166 49.00 -8.78 -57.10
CA ILE A 166 49.82 -9.99 -57.04
C ILE A 166 49.57 -10.89 -58.27
N GLN A 167 48.32 -11.01 -58.72
CA GLN A 167 47.98 -11.74 -59.94
C GLN A 167 48.59 -11.11 -61.19
N VAL A 168 48.52 -9.77 -61.35
CA VAL A 168 49.19 -9.05 -62.45
C VAL A 168 50.68 -9.38 -62.47
N ILE A 169 51.36 -9.21 -61.32
CA ILE A 169 52.82 -9.45 -61.21
C ILE A 169 53.16 -10.89 -61.56
N SER A 170 52.34 -11.85 -61.11
CA SER A 170 52.53 -13.27 -61.40
C SER A 170 52.35 -13.58 -62.89
N ARG A 171 51.33 -13.02 -63.53
CA ARG A 171 51.06 -13.17 -64.98
C ARG A 171 52.17 -12.53 -65.83
N ALA A 172 52.63 -11.34 -65.44
CA ALA A 172 53.73 -10.64 -66.10
C ALA A 172 55.05 -11.42 -66.01
N ARG A 173 55.34 -12.04 -64.86
CA ARG A 173 56.50 -12.92 -64.71
C ARG A 173 56.43 -14.17 -65.58
N GLN A 174 55.24 -14.73 -65.80
CA GLN A 174 55.05 -15.95 -66.59
C GLN A 174 55.05 -15.70 -68.10
N THR A 175 54.45 -14.60 -68.55
CA THR A 175 54.21 -14.32 -69.98
C THR A 175 55.14 -13.25 -70.55
N GLY A 176 55.76 -12.42 -69.70
CA GLY A 176 56.52 -11.24 -70.10
C GLY A 176 55.67 -10.02 -70.45
N GLN A 177 54.34 -10.11 -70.31
CA GLN A 177 53.40 -9.03 -70.66
C GLN A 177 52.60 -8.56 -69.45
N TRP A 178 52.45 -7.24 -69.30
CA TRP A 178 51.67 -6.61 -68.23
C TRP A 178 50.22 -6.41 -68.69
N GLU A 179 49.43 -7.48 -68.67
CA GLU A 179 48.01 -7.43 -69.03
C GLU A 179 47.14 -7.29 -67.77
N VAL A 180 46.18 -6.34 -67.80
CA VAL A 180 45.30 -6.01 -66.67
C VAL A 180 43.81 -6.18 -67.01
N ASP A 181 43.51 -6.58 -68.25
CA ASP A 181 42.16 -6.46 -68.84
C ASP A 181 41.06 -7.25 -68.11
N ASP A 182 41.42 -8.24 -67.29
CA ASP A 182 40.49 -9.07 -66.51
C ASP A 182 40.37 -8.66 -65.03
N LEU A 183 41.13 -7.66 -64.57
CA LEU A 183 41.22 -7.32 -63.14
C LEU A 183 40.53 -6.01 -62.83
N THR A 184 39.54 -6.07 -61.94
CA THR A 184 38.83 -4.90 -61.43
C THR A 184 39.43 -4.49 -60.10
N PHE A 185 40.08 -3.32 -60.07
CA PHE A 185 40.46 -2.67 -58.82
C PHE A 185 39.29 -1.90 -58.25
N SER A 186 39.20 -1.84 -56.93
CA SER A 186 38.19 -1.09 -56.21
C SER A 186 38.39 0.41 -56.51
N CYS A 187 37.41 1.04 -57.15
CA CYS A 187 37.48 2.48 -57.43
C CYS A 187 37.33 3.26 -56.12
N VAL A 188 38.33 4.08 -55.78
CA VAL A 188 38.22 5.03 -54.67
C VAL A 188 37.13 6.05 -55.01
N THR A 189 36.08 6.14 -54.19
CA THR A 189 35.01 7.10 -54.45
C THR A 189 35.48 8.52 -54.09
N PRO A 190 34.97 9.57 -54.75
CA PRO A 190 35.29 10.95 -54.39
C PRO A 190 35.03 11.26 -52.90
N GLU A 191 34.01 10.65 -52.29
CA GLU A 191 33.73 10.81 -50.86
C GLU A 191 34.80 10.20 -49.95
N GLN A 192 35.54 9.18 -50.39
CA GLN A 192 36.67 8.61 -49.64
C GLN A 192 37.91 9.49 -49.72
N VAL A 193 38.14 10.17 -50.86
CA VAL A 193 39.30 11.06 -51.04
C VAL A 193 39.06 12.43 -50.38
N PHE A 194 37.85 12.97 -50.52
CA PHE A 194 37.53 14.33 -50.09
C PHE A 194 36.72 14.39 -48.78
N GLY A 195 36.41 13.23 -48.18
CA GLY A 195 35.46 13.10 -47.08
C GLY A 195 34.00 13.22 -47.56
N PRO A 196 33.01 12.90 -46.70
CA PRO A 196 31.61 13.17 -47.03
C PRO A 196 31.49 14.66 -47.29
N VAL A 197 31.23 15.03 -48.54
CA VAL A 197 31.04 16.41 -48.95
C VAL A 197 29.88 16.94 -48.11
N LEU A 198 30.21 17.70 -47.06
CA LEU A 198 29.23 18.34 -46.21
C LEU A 198 28.46 19.29 -47.11
N SER A 199 27.34 18.79 -47.63
CA SER A 199 26.28 19.57 -48.23
C SER A 199 25.77 20.49 -47.13
N SER A 200 26.45 21.62 -47.00
CA SER A 200 26.21 22.66 -46.02
C SER A 200 24.91 23.36 -46.39
N SER A 201 23.76 22.75 -46.11
CA SER A 201 22.49 23.46 -46.15
C SER A 201 21.33 22.66 -45.55
N ARG A 202 20.65 23.25 -44.55
CA ARG A 202 19.29 22.95 -44.07
C ARG A 202 19.06 21.89 -42.97
N ARG A 203 19.72 21.96 -41.82
CA ARG A 203 19.23 21.27 -40.59
C ARG A 203 19.21 22.10 -39.29
N SER A 204 19.18 23.44 -39.37
CA SER A 204 19.23 24.33 -38.18
C SER A 204 17.88 24.92 -37.73
N SER A 205 16.74 24.26 -37.93
CA SER A 205 15.41 24.88 -37.65
C SER A 205 14.44 24.07 -36.79
N GLN A 206 14.87 23.00 -36.13
CA GLN A 206 13.95 22.15 -35.35
C GLN A 206 14.03 22.39 -33.83
N SER A 207 15.19 22.77 -33.30
CA SER A 207 15.39 23.03 -31.87
C SER A 207 14.69 24.31 -31.36
N LEU A 208 14.47 25.31 -32.23
CA LEU A 208 13.81 26.57 -31.82
C LEU A 208 12.29 26.43 -31.62
N LYS A 209 11.65 25.40 -32.20
CA LYS A 209 10.19 25.19 -32.13
C LYS A 209 9.72 24.48 -30.87
N GLU A 210 10.62 23.79 -30.16
CA GLU A 210 10.32 23.13 -28.89
C GLU A 210 10.19 24.16 -27.77
N SER A 211 11.18 25.06 -27.65
CA SER A 211 11.21 26.11 -26.62
C SER A 211 10.09 27.15 -26.74
N GLN A 212 9.58 27.37 -27.96
CA GLN A 212 8.46 28.29 -28.19
C GLN A 212 7.10 27.69 -27.78
N ARG A 213 6.99 26.35 -27.72
CA ARG A 213 5.76 25.66 -27.30
C ARG A 213 5.59 25.70 -25.78
N ASP A 214 6.69 25.55 -25.04
CA ASP A 214 6.68 25.59 -23.58
C ASP A 214 6.32 26.98 -23.04
N TYR A 215 6.78 28.04 -23.71
CA TYR A 215 6.45 29.42 -23.34
C TYR A 215 4.95 29.75 -23.50
N LEU A 216 4.29 29.22 -24.54
CA LEU A 216 2.85 29.42 -24.76
C LEU A 216 2.00 28.64 -23.76
N HIS A 217 2.45 27.45 -23.32
CA HIS A 217 1.74 26.67 -22.31
C HIS A 217 1.73 27.38 -20.94
N GLN A 218 2.82 28.04 -20.57
CA GLN A 218 2.92 28.74 -19.28
C GLN A 218 1.98 29.96 -19.19
N ILE A 219 1.82 30.71 -20.29
CA ILE A 219 0.92 31.88 -20.34
C ILE A 219 -0.56 31.50 -20.20
N PHE A 220 -0.93 30.33 -20.73
CA PHE A 220 -2.32 29.85 -20.71
C PHE A 220 -2.76 29.40 -19.31
N GLU A 221 -1.88 28.77 -18.54
CA GLU A 221 -2.18 28.40 -17.14
C GLU A 221 -2.33 29.63 -16.23
N ASP A 222 -1.50 30.66 -16.41
CA ASP A 222 -1.53 31.87 -15.58
C ASP A 222 -2.82 32.68 -15.76
N HIS A 223 -3.46 32.60 -16.94
CA HIS A 223 -4.75 33.26 -17.19
C HIS A 223 -5.93 32.52 -16.53
N LEU A 224 -5.94 31.19 -16.57
CA LEU A 224 -7.03 30.40 -15.98
C LEU A 224 -7.08 30.50 -14.45
N ARG A 225 -5.95 30.75 -13.79
CA ARG A 225 -5.90 30.98 -12.33
C ARG A 225 -6.47 32.33 -11.90
N LYS A 226 -6.43 33.34 -12.77
CA LYS A 226 -6.80 34.71 -12.40
C LYS A 226 -8.32 34.92 -12.44
N ASP A 227 -9.02 34.29 -13.39
CA ASP A 227 -10.46 34.47 -13.59
C ASP A 227 -11.32 33.78 -12.52
N ASN A 228 -10.84 32.70 -11.91
CA ASN A 228 -11.55 32.03 -10.80
C ASN A 228 -11.54 32.85 -9.50
N SER A 229 -10.60 33.78 -9.33
CA SER A 229 -10.50 34.61 -8.12
C SER A 229 -11.48 35.81 -8.12
N SER A 230 -11.93 36.27 -9.28
CA SER A 230 -12.84 37.44 -9.37
C SER A 230 -14.32 37.07 -9.28
N LEU A 231 -14.69 35.84 -9.60
CA LEU A 231 -16.06 35.33 -9.46
C LEU A 231 -16.43 35.05 -7.99
N ALA A 232 -15.47 34.55 -7.20
CA ALA A 232 -15.68 34.26 -5.78
C ALA A 232 -15.94 35.53 -4.94
N SER A 233 -15.29 36.65 -5.26
CA SER A 233 -15.46 37.92 -4.54
C SER A 233 -16.77 38.64 -4.85
N SER A 234 -17.40 38.35 -5.99
CA SER A 234 -18.67 38.99 -6.38
C SER A 234 -19.88 38.39 -5.67
N PHE A 235 -19.81 37.14 -5.19
CA PHE A 235 -20.91 36.48 -4.48
C PHE A 235 -21.04 36.90 -3.01
N SER A 236 -19.93 37.29 -2.35
CA SER A 236 -19.96 37.72 -0.94
C SER A 236 -20.68 39.07 -0.73
N ASN A 237 -20.76 39.92 -1.75
CA ASN A 237 -21.36 41.26 -1.63
C ASN A 237 -22.89 41.28 -1.77
N LEU A 238 -23.51 40.17 -2.17
CA LEU A 238 -24.98 40.06 -2.26
C LEU A 238 -25.65 39.62 -0.95
N GLN A 239 -24.86 39.27 0.07
CA GLN A 239 -25.39 38.71 1.32
C GLN A 239 -25.75 39.75 2.39
N ASP A 240 -25.30 41.01 2.24
CA ASP A 240 -25.52 42.07 3.23
C ASP A 240 -26.73 42.98 2.93
N ALA A 241 -27.41 42.83 1.79
CA ALA A 241 -28.49 43.73 1.38
C ALA A 241 -29.90 43.35 1.91
N ASP A 242 -30.10 42.14 2.45
CA ASP A 242 -31.43 41.62 2.79
C ASP A 242 -31.86 41.80 4.26
N SER A 243 -31.06 42.51 5.08
CA SER A 243 -31.28 42.60 6.54
C SER A 243 -32.15 43.78 7.01
N ALA A 244 -32.71 44.58 6.10
CA ALA A 244 -33.26 45.91 6.46
C ALA A 244 -34.79 46.08 6.43
N TYR A 245 -35.61 45.08 6.05
CA TYR A 245 -37.07 45.22 6.07
C TYR A 245 -37.75 44.12 6.90
N GLY A 246 -37.93 44.41 8.19
CA GLY A 246 -38.73 43.61 9.10
C GLY A 246 -40.24 43.84 8.93
N GLY A 247 -41.01 42.80 9.21
CA GLY A 247 -42.40 42.94 9.68
C GLY A 247 -43.42 42.09 8.92
N ARG A 248 -43.74 40.92 9.49
CA ARG A 248 -44.87 40.00 9.19
C ARG A 248 -44.63 38.85 8.18
N GLY A 249 -43.52 38.13 8.27
CA GLY A 249 -43.37 36.80 7.63
C GLY A 249 -43.47 35.63 8.62
N SER A 250 -44.62 35.45 9.28
CA SER A 250 -44.78 34.56 10.46
C SER A 250 -44.81 33.05 10.21
N GLU A 251 -44.40 32.53 9.07
CA GLU A 251 -44.28 31.07 8.85
C GLU A 251 -43.45 30.79 7.61
N LYS A 252 -43.67 31.59 6.56
CA LYS A 252 -42.91 31.53 5.32
C LYS A 252 -41.42 31.80 5.55
N ASP A 253 -41.05 32.74 6.43
CA ASP A 253 -39.64 33.02 6.71
C ASP A 253 -38.96 31.89 7.49
N LEU A 254 -39.71 31.21 8.37
CA LEU A 254 -39.22 30.02 9.08
C LEU A 254 -39.01 28.85 8.11
N ILE A 255 -39.94 28.66 7.16
CA ILE A 255 -39.80 27.68 6.08
C ILE A 255 -38.61 28.03 5.18
N ILE A 256 -38.44 29.30 4.81
CA ILE A 256 -37.30 29.75 3.99
C ILE A 256 -35.98 29.56 4.75
N MET A 257 -35.92 29.87 6.05
CA MET A 257 -34.74 29.61 6.88
C MET A 257 -34.43 28.11 6.97
N LYS A 258 -35.45 27.27 7.15
CA LYS A 258 -35.29 25.82 7.19
C LYS A 258 -34.81 25.28 5.85
N LEU A 259 -35.43 25.66 4.73
CA LEU A 259 -34.99 25.28 3.39
C LEU A 259 -33.57 25.77 3.09
N ARG A 260 -33.18 26.97 3.55
CA ARG A 260 -31.80 27.47 3.43
C ARG A 260 -30.82 26.65 4.28
N ALA A 261 -31.22 26.21 5.47
CA ALA A 261 -30.40 25.35 6.33
C ALA A 261 -30.24 23.95 5.71
N ASP A 262 -31.34 23.36 5.22
CA ASP A 262 -31.35 22.07 4.54
C ASP A 262 -30.52 22.14 3.24
N LEU A 263 -30.63 23.22 2.46
CA LEU A 263 -29.83 23.42 1.25
C LEU A 263 -28.33 23.55 1.55
N ARG A 264 -27.95 24.26 2.63
CA ARG A 264 -26.54 24.32 3.09
C ARG A 264 -26.05 22.97 3.59
N SER A 265 -26.87 22.23 4.33
CA SER A 265 -26.53 20.88 4.79
C SER A 265 -26.34 19.94 3.59
N LEU A 266 -27.24 20.00 2.61
CA LEU A 266 -27.14 19.21 1.38
C LEU A 266 -25.90 19.59 0.56
N GLN A 267 -25.59 20.89 0.43
CA GLN A 267 -24.35 21.36 -0.22
C GLN A 267 -23.11 20.83 0.50
N SER A 268 -23.07 20.90 1.83
CA SER A 268 -21.96 20.35 2.61
C SER A 268 -21.80 18.83 2.42
N THR A 269 -22.91 18.07 2.39
CA THR A 269 -22.86 16.63 2.08
C THR A 269 -22.42 16.35 0.65
N HIS A 270 -22.81 17.21 -0.30
CA HIS A 270 -22.38 17.10 -1.69
C HIS A 270 -20.87 17.36 -1.84
N GLU A 271 -20.35 18.39 -1.18
CA GLU A 271 -18.91 18.68 -1.16
C GLU A 271 -18.10 17.55 -0.50
N GLU A 272 -18.62 16.95 0.58
CA GLU A 272 -18.00 15.81 1.25
C GLU A 272 -17.96 14.57 0.35
N THR A 273 -19.09 14.21 -0.27
CA THR A 273 -19.15 13.08 -1.21
C THR A 273 -18.25 13.30 -2.43
N ASN A 274 -18.14 14.54 -2.93
CA ASN A 274 -17.25 14.87 -4.03
C ASN A 274 -15.76 14.78 -3.62
N ARG A 275 -15.42 15.16 -2.38
CA ARG A 275 -14.07 14.95 -1.83
C ARG A 275 -13.73 13.47 -1.74
N GLN A 276 -14.67 12.65 -1.29
CA GLN A 276 -14.49 11.20 -1.24
C GLN A 276 -14.33 10.58 -2.64
N LEU A 277 -15.07 11.07 -3.64
CA LEU A 277 -14.89 10.65 -5.04
C LEU A 277 -13.49 10.98 -5.55
N LEU A 278 -12.99 12.20 -5.32
CA LEU A 278 -11.64 12.61 -5.70
C LEU A 278 -10.55 11.78 -4.99
N GLU A 279 -10.75 11.41 -3.72
CA GLU A 279 -9.84 10.50 -3.02
C GLU A 279 -9.85 9.09 -3.61
N ARG A 280 -11.01 8.59 -4.02
CA ARG A 280 -11.13 7.31 -4.71
C ARG A 280 -10.49 7.36 -6.10
N ASP A 281 -10.67 8.43 -6.86
CA ASP A 281 -10.04 8.61 -8.17
C ASP A 281 -8.51 8.68 -8.04
N LYS A 282 -8.01 9.39 -7.02
CA LYS A 282 -6.59 9.38 -6.69
C LYS A 282 -6.10 7.96 -6.36
N HIS A 283 -6.85 7.20 -5.56
CA HIS A 283 -6.49 5.83 -5.24
C HIS A 283 -6.51 4.92 -6.47
N ILE A 284 -7.46 5.11 -7.39
CA ILE A 284 -7.51 4.41 -8.68
C ILE A 284 -6.28 4.75 -9.52
N ALA A 285 -5.88 6.02 -9.60
CA ALA A 285 -4.68 6.44 -10.32
C ALA A 285 -3.39 5.86 -9.72
N ASP A 286 -3.28 5.80 -8.39
CA ASP A 286 -2.15 5.17 -7.70
C ASP A 286 -2.08 3.66 -8.00
N LEU A 287 -3.23 2.96 -7.98
CA LEU A 287 -3.32 1.54 -8.33
C LEU A 287 -3.01 1.29 -9.82
N GLN A 288 -3.45 2.17 -10.72
CA GLN A 288 -3.11 2.10 -12.14
C GLN A 288 -1.61 2.28 -12.37
N THR A 289 -0.96 3.17 -11.61
CA THR A 289 0.50 3.37 -11.67
C THR A 289 1.26 2.14 -11.17
N GLN A 290 0.82 1.54 -10.05
CA GLN A 290 1.40 0.28 -9.56
C GLN A 290 1.21 -0.87 -10.56
N LEU A 291 0.05 -0.93 -11.24
CA LEU A 291 -0.22 -1.93 -12.26
C LEU A 291 0.70 -1.77 -13.48
N THR A 292 0.97 -0.54 -13.93
CA THR A 292 1.89 -0.30 -15.06
C THR A 292 3.35 -0.58 -14.69
N GLU A 293 3.77 -0.22 -13.48
CA GLU A 293 5.11 -0.53 -12.96
C GLU A 293 5.34 -2.04 -12.89
N THR A 294 4.41 -2.79 -12.28
CA THR A 294 4.51 -4.26 -12.20
C THR A 294 4.45 -4.93 -13.58
N HIS A 295 3.70 -4.39 -14.53
CA HIS A 295 3.69 -4.87 -15.91
C HIS A 295 5.03 -4.62 -16.63
N HIS A 296 5.66 -3.47 -16.38
CA HIS A 296 6.99 -3.16 -16.90
C HIS A 296 8.06 -4.07 -16.31
N GLU A 297 8.04 -4.32 -14.99
CA GLU A 297 8.93 -5.28 -14.33
C GLU A 297 8.77 -6.68 -14.91
N LEU A 298 7.52 -7.15 -15.10
CA LEU A 298 7.24 -8.44 -15.71
C LEU A 298 7.81 -8.53 -17.14
N ALA A 299 7.69 -7.47 -17.94
CA ALA A 299 8.24 -7.41 -19.29
C ALA A 299 9.77 -7.47 -19.30
N LEU A 300 10.44 -6.79 -18.36
CA LEU A 300 11.89 -6.86 -18.19
C LEU A 300 12.34 -8.27 -17.78
N SER A 301 11.70 -8.87 -16.77
CA SER A 301 11.99 -10.25 -16.37
C SER A 301 11.76 -11.24 -17.51
N GLN A 302 10.73 -11.04 -18.35
CA GLN A 302 10.47 -11.88 -19.50
C GLN A 302 11.56 -11.74 -20.59
N ALA A 303 12.08 -10.53 -20.80
CA ALA A 303 13.21 -10.28 -21.69
C ALA A 303 14.52 -10.91 -21.17
N GLU A 304 14.78 -10.83 -19.87
CA GLU A 304 15.91 -11.50 -19.21
C GLU A 304 15.84 -13.01 -19.37
N VAL A 305 14.67 -13.62 -19.10
CA VAL A 305 14.45 -15.06 -19.29
C VAL A 305 14.64 -15.46 -20.76
N SER A 306 14.22 -14.63 -21.72
CA SER A 306 14.48 -14.88 -23.14
C SER A 306 15.98 -14.85 -23.46
N THR A 307 16.72 -13.90 -22.88
CA THR A 307 18.17 -13.76 -23.07
C THR A 307 18.92 -14.95 -22.47
N VAL A 308 18.58 -15.36 -21.24
CA VAL A 308 19.15 -16.54 -20.58
C VAL A 308 18.85 -17.81 -21.36
N ASN A 309 17.64 -17.96 -21.91
CA ASN A 309 17.31 -19.09 -22.76
C ASN A 309 18.12 -19.12 -24.06
N GLN A 310 18.43 -17.95 -24.63
CA GLN A 310 19.27 -17.83 -25.82
C GLN A 310 20.73 -18.21 -25.52
N THR A 311 21.31 -17.70 -24.43
CA THR A 311 22.67 -18.07 -24.01
C THR A 311 22.77 -19.56 -23.68
N LEU A 312 21.74 -20.15 -23.04
CA LEU A 312 21.67 -21.58 -22.79
C LEU A 312 21.64 -22.40 -24.10
N LYS A 313 20.94 -21.93 -25.14
CA LYS A 313 20.95 -22.58 -26.47
C LYS A 313 22.35 -22.52 -27.09
N GLU A 314 23.03 -21.39 -27.00
CA GLU A 314 24.40 -21.21 -27.51
C GLU A 314 25.39 -22.12 -26.80
N VAL A 315 25.33 -22.20 -25.47
CA VAL A 315 26.15 -23.13 -24.67
C VAL A 315 25.88 -24.58 -25.05
N ARG A 316 24.61 -24.97 -25.27
CA ARG A 316 24.26 -26.32 -25.75
C ARG A 316 24.81 -26.61 -27.15
N HIS A 317 24.82 -25.62 -28.04
CA HIS A 317 25.43 -25.77 -29.37
C HIS A 317 26.96 -25.88 -29.29
N HIS A 318 27.60 -25.07 -28.45
CA HIS A 318 29.04 -25.13 -28.21
C HIS A 318 29.47 -26.49 -27.64
N ASN A 319 28.76 -27.00 -26.63
CA ASN A 319 29.02 -28.31 -26.04
C ASN A 319 28.85 -29.46 -27.07
N ARG A 320 27.85 -29.38 -27.96
CA ARG A 320 27.73 -30.34 -29.09
C ARG A 320 28.93 -30.27 -30.04
N HIS A 321 29.43 -29.07 -30.33
CA HIS A 321 30.60 -28.88 -31.18
C HIS A 321 31.87 -29.44 -30.51
N GLU A 322 32.11 -29.13 -29.25
CA GLU A 322 33.23 -29.67 -28.48
C GLU A 322 33.20 -31.20 -28.42
N ASN A 323 32.03 -31.82 -28.21
CA ASN A 323 31.90 -33.28 -28.25
C ASN A 323 32.25 -33.88 -29.62
N VAL A 324 31.91 -33.21 -30.73
CA VAL A 324 32.33 -33.63 -32.08
C VAL A 324 33.84 -33.48 -32.25
N GLU A 325 34.45 -32.44 -31.65
CA GLU A 325 35.88 -32.23 -31.71
C GLU A 325 36.65 -33.25 -30.85
N ILE A 326 36.13 -33.58 -29.66
CA ILE A 326 36.66 -34.62 -28.77
C ILE A 326 36.65 -35.97 -29.50
N THR A 327 35.50 -36.36 -30.08
CA THR A 327 35.41 -37.63 -30.83
C THR A 327 36.38 -37.66 -32.02
N ARG A 328 36.58 -36.54 -32.72
CA ARG A 328 37.59 -36.44 -33.78
C ARG A 328 39.03 -36.60 -33.24
N LYS A 329 39.36 -36.00 -32.11
CA LYS A 329 40.67 -36.16 -31.44
C LYS A 329 40.87 -37.61 -30.98
N ASP A 330 39.84 -38.26 -30.46
CA ASP A 330 39.88 -39.68 -30.08
C ASP A 330 40.10 -40.61 -31.28
N GLU A 331 39.55 -40.29 -32.45
CA GLU A 331 39.81 -41.00 -33.71
C GLU A 331 41.29 -40.90 -34.12
N VAL A 332 41.89 -39.71 -34.00
CA VAL A 332 43.32 -39.48 -34.29
C VAL A 332 44.20 -40.25 -33.31
N ILE A 333 43.86 -40.24 -32.01
CA ILE A 333 44.57 -41.01 -30.99
C ILE A 333 44.49 -42.50 -31.30
N ARG A 334 43.31 -43.04 -31.62
CA ARG A 334 43.14 -44.44 -32.06
C ARG A 334 44.00 -44.78 -33.26
N HIS A 335 44.04 -43.91 -34.27
CA HIS A 335 44.85 -44.12 -35.46
C HIS A 335 46.36 -44.12 -35.15
N LEU A 336 46.84 -43.18 -34.32
CA LEU A 336 48.24 -43.12 -33.89
C LEU A 336 48.64 -44.36 -33.07
N LEU A 337 47.79 -44.80 -32.14
CA LEU A 337 48.00 -46.03 -31.37
C LEU A 337 48.04 -47.26 -32.28
N SER A 338 47.20 -47.31 -33.32
CA SER A 338 47.25 -48.40 -34.31
C SER A 338 48.56 -48.40 -35.09
N LYS A 339 49.07 -47.22 -35.51
CA LYS A 339 50.36 -47.10 -36.20
C LYS A 339 51.52 -47.50 -35.28
N GLN A 340 51.48 -47.11 -34.01
CA GLN A 340 52.49 -47.48 -33.03
C GLN A 340 52.50 -49.00 -32.76
N SER A 341 51.32 -49.64 -32.77
CA SER A 341 51.19 -51.09 -32.69
C SER A 341 51.80 -51.80 -33.91
N VAL A 342 51.58 -51.29 -35.13
CA VAL A 342 52.17 -51.83 -36.36
C VAL A 342 53.70 -51.67 -36.36
N TYR A 343 54.23 -50.50 -35.98
CA TYR A 343 55.68 -50.28 -35.85
C TYR A 343 56.33 -51.21 -34.81
N LYS A 344 55.67 -51.46 -33.67
CA LYS A 344 56.16 -52.45 -32.68
C LYS A 344 56.15 -53.88 -33.21
N LYS A 345 55.25 -54.21 -34.15
CA LYS A 345 55.13 -55.55 -34.72
C LYS A 345 56.13 -55.80 -35.86
N ASP A 346 56.50 -54.76 -36.60
CA ASP A 346 57.48 -54.83 -37.69
C ASP A 346 58.94 -54.71 -37.22
N CYS A 347 59.20 -54.08 -36.06
CA CYS A 347 60.56 -53.96 -35.50
C CYS A 347 61.06 -55.24 -34.81
N MET A 348 60.20 -56.23 -34.55
CA MET A 348 60.55 -57.47 -33.83
C MET A 348 60.94 -58.65 -34.75
N LYS A 349 61.14 -58.44 -36.06
CA LYS A 349 61.51 -59.53 -37.00
C LYS A 349 62.67 -59.25 -37.97
N GLY A 350 63.37 -58.12 -37.84
CA GLY A 350 64.55 -57.82 -38.66
C GLY A 350 65.85 -58.05 -37.91
N SER A 351 66.39 -59.27 -37.96
CA SER A 351 67.81 -59.53 -37.69
C SER A 351 68.63 -59.02 -38.88
N VAL A 352 69.48 -58.01 -38.70
CA VAL A 352 70.70 -57.84 -39.51
C VAL A 352 71.83 -57.24 -38.66
N PRO A 353 73.00 -57.91 -38.60
CA PRO A 353 74.25 -57.41 -38.04
C PRO A 353 75.10 -56.80 -39.15
N MET A 354 75.35 -55.49 -39.12
CA MET A 354 76.46 -54.88 -39.86
C MET A 354 76.52 -53.39 -39.53
N LEU A 355 77.61 -52.97 -38.88
CA LEU A 355 78.38 -51.75 -39.19
C LEU A 355 79.35 -51.50 -38.03
N CYS A 356 80.51 -52.16 -38.12
CA CYS A 356 81.69 -51.92 -37.29
C CYS A 356 82.68 -50.95 -37.96
N ASP A 357 82.26 -50.14 -38.92
CA ASP A 357 83.15 -49.26 -39.70
C ASP A 357 82.78 -47.78 -39.58
N LEU A 358 82.74 -47.25 -38.36
CA LEU A 358 82.68 -45.79 -38.15
C LEU A 358 83.55 -45.29 -36.98
N ASP A 359 84.61 -46.01 -36.65
CA ASP A 359 85.52 -45.65 -35.55
C ASP A 359 86.67 -44.73 -35.99
N ASN A 360 86.72 -44.34 -37.28
CA ASN A 360 87.78 -43.50 -37.85
C ASN A 360 87.35 -42.05 -38.18
N VAL A 361 86.12 -41.65 -37.87
CA VAL A 361 85.65 -40.25 -37.96
C VAL A 361 85.62 -39.56 -36.57
N ILE A 362 85.88 -40.34 -35.51
CA ILE A 362 85.80 -39.99 -34.09
C ILE A 362 87.13 -39.36 -33.60
N THR A 363 87.68 -38.43 -34.36
CA THR A 363 88.75 -37.53 -33.87
C THR A 363 88.39 -36.05 -34.02
N GLY A 364 87.13 -35.78 -34.37
CA GLY A 364 86.46 -34.48 -34.23
C GLY A 364 85.44 -34.41 -33.09
N GLU A 365 85.40 -35.40 -32.18
CA GLU A 365 84.30 -35.60 -31.22
C GLU A 365 84.28 -34.66 -30.01
N ASN A 366 85.35 -33.92 -29.72
CA ASN A 366 85.37 -32.97 -28.61
C ASN A 366 84.37 -31.81 -28.78
N ASN A 367 83.83 -31.59 -29.98
CA ASN A 367 82.84 -30.54 -30.23
C ASN A 367 81.38 -31.05 -30.18
N VAL A 368 81.14 -32.31 -30.53
CA VAL A 368 79.78 -32.90 -30.55
C VAL A 368 79.35 -33.34 -29.16
N GLU A 369 80.28 -33.91 -28.38
CA GLU A 369 80.02 -34.28 -26.98
C GLU A 369 79.80 -33.03 -26.11
N ALA A 370 80.56 -31.95 -26.36
CA ALA A 370 80.34 -30.66 -25.72
C ALA A 370 78.99 -30.04 -26.09
N GLN A 371 78.59 -30.06 -27.38
CA GLN A 371 77.28 -29.59 -27.82
C GLN A 371 76.12 -30.44 -27.27
N LEU A 372 76.30 -31.76 -27.14
CA LEU A 372 75.31 -32.64 -26.53
C LEU A 372 75.18 -32.35 -25.03
N SER A 373 76.29 -32.15 -24.32
CA SER A 373 76.26 -31.75 -22.91
C SER A 373 75.56 -30.40 -22.72
N GLU A 374 75.87 -29.41 -23.56
CA GLU A 374 75.22 -28.10 -23.51
C GLU A 374 73.71 -28.19 -23.80
N ASN A 375 73.31 -28.99 -24.78
CA ASN A 375 71.90 -29.23 -25.07
C ASN A 375 71.18 -29.98 -23.93
N ILE A 376 71.86 -30.91 -23.25
CA ILE A 376 71.31 -31.61 -22.09
C ILE A 376 71.10 -30.63 -20.92
N ASP A 377 72.05 -29.73 -20.67
CA ASP A 377 71.93 -28.72 -19.61
C ASP A 377 70.83 -27.69 -19.91
N VAL A 378 70.67 -27.29 -21.18
CA VAL A 378 69.57 -26.43 -21.62
C VAL A 378 68.21 -27.12 -21.47
N LEU A 379 68.11 -28.40 -21.84
CA LEU A 379 66.88 -29.18 -21.68
C LEU A 379 66.55 -29.45 -20.20
N ALA A 380 67.55 -29.69 -19.37
CA ALA A 380 67.39 -29.86 -17.92
C ALA A 380 66.90 -28.55 -17.28
N SER A 381 67.48 -27.41 -17.68
CA SER A 381 67.04 -26.08 -17.22
C SER A 381 65.60 -25.80 -17.65
N ARG A 382 65.25 -26.12 -18.91
CA ARG A 382 63.88 -25.94 -19.41
C ARG A 382 62.87 -26.86 -18.72
N LEU A 383 63.25 -28.08 -18.37
CA LEU A 383 62.41 -29.00 -17.60
C LEU A 383 62.18 -28.47 -16.18
N ALA A 384 63.20 -27.92 -15.52
CA ALA A 384 63.07 -27.31 -14.20
C ALA A 384 62.12 -26.09 -14.22
N GLU A 385 62.23 -25.23 -15.23
CA GLU A 385 61.29 -24.10 -15.44
C GLU A 385 59.84 -24.59 -15.62
N LEU A 386 59.63 -25.62 -16.44
CA LEU A 386 58.29 -26.18 -16.66
C LEU A 386 57.72 -26.87 -15.42
N GLU A 387 58.56 -27.50 -14.60
CA GLU A 387 58.15 -28.06 -13.31
C GLU A 387 57.74 -26.96 -12.32
N GLU A 388 58.49 -25.85 -12.26
CA GLU A 388 58.14 -24.69 -11.43
C GLU A 388 56.82 -24.05 -11.89
N GLU A 389 56.63 -23.89 -13.20
CA GLU A 389 55.38 -23.38 -13.78
C GLU A 389 54.18 -24.30 -13.46
N CYS A 390 54.36 -25.62 -13.57
CA CYS A 390 53.35 -26.60 -13.17
C CYS A 390 53.04 -26.53 -11.67
N GLN A 391 54.04 -26.28 -10.84
CA GLN A 391 53.86 -26.15 -9.39
C GLN A 391 53.12 -24.86 -9.03
N GLN A 392 53.44 -23.73 -9.69
CA GLN A 392 52.69 -22.48 -9.55
C GLN A 392 51.23 -22.63 -10.00
N LEU A 393 50.98 -23.28 -11.14
CA LEU A 393 49.61 -23.54 -11.61
C LEU A 393 48.81 -24.41 -10.63
N ARG A 394 49.44 -25.40 -9.99
CA ARG A 394 48.77 -26.19 -8.94
C ARG A 394 48.39 -25.34 -7.74
N ILE A 395 49.30 -24.46 -7.28
CA ILE A 395 49.02 -23.54 -6.16
C ILE A 395 47.86 -22.61 -6.49
N GLN A 396 47.85 -22.04 -7.71
CA GLN A 396 46.76 -21.19 -8.19
C GLN A 396 45.43 -21.96 -8.27
N HIS A 397 45.44 -23.19 -8.78
CA HIS A 397 44.26 -24.04 -8.84
C HIS A 397 43.70 -24.33 -7.43
N THR A 398 44.55 -24.66 -6.47
CA THR A 398 44.12 -24.86 -5.07
C THR A 398 43.53 -23.59 -4.46
N ALA A 399 44.13 -22.42 -4.70
CA ALA A 399 43.59 -21.15 -4.20
C ALA A 399 42.21 -20.82 -4.83
N LEU A 400 42.03 -21.07 -6.13
CA LEU A 400 40.74 -20.94 -6.81
C LEU A 400 39.71 -21.94 -6.25
N GLN A 401 40.11 -23.16 -5.94
CA GLN A 401 39.24 -24.16 -5.37
C GLN A 401 38.78 -23.77 -3.95
N ASP A 402 39.67 -23.21 -3.13
CA ASP A 402 39.34 -22.72 -1.78
C ASP A 402 38.40 -21.51 -1.82
N THR A 403 38.63 -20.57 -2.75
CA THR A 403 37.71 -19.44 -2.95
C THR A 403 36.33 -19.91 -3.45
N HIS A 404 36.27 -20.89 -4.35
CA HIS A 404 35.02 -21.49 -4.77
C HIS A 404 34.30 -22.19 -3.61
N ALA A 405 35.03 -22.90 -2.76
CA ALA A 405 34.49 -23.55 -1.56
C ALA A 405 33.90 -22.52 -0.56
N LEU A 406 34.50 -21.33 -0.45
CA LEU A 406 33.98 -20.23 0.38
C LEU A 406 32.75 -19.52 -0.24
N CYS A 407 32.70 -19.38 -1.56
CA CYS A 407 31.57 -18.75 -2.25
C CYS A 407 30.32 -19.64 -2.28
N THR A 408 30.49 -20.96 -2.40
CA THR A 408 29.39 -21.95 -2.47
C THR A 408 28.34 -21.81 -1.35
N PRO A 409 28.70 -21.77 -0.04
CA PRO A 409 27.72 -21.61 1.03
C PRO A 409 27.02 -20.24 1.00
N THR A 410 27.72 -19.18 0.55
CA THR A 410 27.12 -17.85 0.39
C THR A 410 26.06 -17.84 -0.71
N ILE A 411 26.34 -18.49 -1.85
CA ILE A 411 25.38 -18.68 -2.94
C ILE A 411 24.16 -19.46 -2.45
N ASN A 412 24.38 -20.57 -1.74
CA ASN A 412 23.29 -21.38 -1.20
C ASN A 412 22.41 -20.59 -0.21
N MET A 413 23.02 -19.77 0.66
CA MET A 413 22.30 -18.90 1.59
C MET A 413 21.45 -17.87 0.85
N LEU A 414 22.00 -17.19 -0.16
CA LEU A 414 21.26 -16.23 -0.98
C LEU A 414 20.12 -16.91 -1.75
N GLN A 415 20.33 -18.13 -2.24
CA GLN A 415 19.33 -18.90 -2.95
C GLN A 415 18.21 -19.37 -2.01
N GLU A 416 18.53 -19.72 -0.76
CA GLU A 416 17.53 -20.02 0.27
C GLU A 416 16.74 -18.77 0.68
N GLN A 417 17.40 -17.61 0.82
CA GLN A 417 16.74 -16.33 1.07
C GLN A 417 15.78 -15.94 -0.06
N LEU A 418 16.22 -16.10 -1.31
CA LEU A 418 15.39 -15.86 -2.50
C LEU A 418 14.16 -16.78 -2.52
N ASN A 419 14.33 -18.07 -2.21
CA ASN A 419 13.24 -19.02 -2.14
C ASN A 419 12.24 -18.70 -1.02
N ARG A 420 12.72 -18.29 0.16
CA ARG A 420 11.86 -17.86 1.26
C ARG A 420 11.07 -16.60 0.90
N SER A 421 11.71 -15.62 0.27
CA SER A 421 11.04 -14.40 -0.21
C SER A 421 9.99 -14.69 -1.29
N HIS A 422 10.29 -15.61 -2.21
CA HIS A 422 9.32 -16.05 -3.21
C HIS A 422 8.12 -16.76 -2.57
N GLN A 423 8.35 -17.65 -1.61
CA GLN A 423 7.30 -18.36 -0.89
C GLN A 423 6.38 -17.39 -0.13
N THR A 424 6.92 -16.39 0.57
CA THR A 424 6.11 -15.38 1.26
C THR A 424 5.32 -14.51 0.27
N GLN A 425 5.88 -14.19 -0.89
CA GLN A 425 5.16 -13.47 -1.95
C GLN A 425 3.98 -14.31 -2.50
N VAL A 426 4.18 -15.61 -2.71
CA VAL A 426 3.11 -16.53 -3.14
C VAL A 426 2.00 -16.62 -2.08
N GLU A 427 2.36 -16.80 -0.82
CA GLU A 427 1.40 -16.82 0.29
C GLU A 427 0.61 -15.52 0.38
N LEU A 428 1.27 -14.36 0.28
CA LEU A 428 0.60 -13.06 0.26
C LEU A 428 -0.36 -12.92 -0.92
N ARG A 429 0.04 -13.35 -2.13
CA ARG A 429 -0.84 -13.35 -3.31
C ARG A 429 -2.06 -14.25 -3.11
N THR A 430 -1.90 -15.43 -2.49
CA THR A 430 -3.03 -16.31 -2.21
C THR A 430 -4.00 -15.71 -1.19
N VAL A 431 -3.49 -15.06 -0.14
CA VAL A 431 -4.33 -14.38 0.87
C VAL A 431 -5.07 -13.19 0.25
N LEU A 432 -4.40 -12.36 -0.56
CA LEU A 432 -5.03 -11.23 -1.25
C LEU A 432 -6.09 -11.71 -2.24
N THR A 433 -5.83 -12.79 -2.98
CA THR A 433 -6.81 -13.37 -3.91
C THR A 433 -8.07 -13.84 -3.17
N ALA A 434 -7.89 -14.49 -2.01
CA ALA A 434 -9.00 -14.91 -1.17
C ALA A 434 -9.78 -13.72 -0.58
N GLU A 435 -9.10 -12.66 -0.14
CA GLU A 435 -9.76 -11.46 0.39
C GLU A 435 -10.53 -10.71 -0.72
N VAL A 436 -9.97 -10.59 -1.92
CA VAL A 436 -10.66 -9.99 -3.08
C VAL A 436 -11.91 -10.79 -3.44
N ALA A 437 -11.83 -12.12 -3.47
CA ALA A 437 -13.00 -12.98 -3.70
C ALA A 437 -14.07 -12.76 -2.62
N GLN A 438 -13.69 -12.76 -1.35
CA GLN A 438 -14.64 -12.52 -0.24
C GLN A 438 -15.31 -11.14 -0.32
N ARG A 439 -14.55 -10.08 -0.67
CA ARG A 439 -15.11 -8.73 -0.86
C ARG A 439 -16.03 -8.65 -2.07
N HIS A 440 -15.71 -9.37 -3.14
CA HIS A 440 -16.57 -9.48 -4.31
C HIS A 440 -17.91 -10.14 -3.95
N ASP A 441 -17.87 -11.27 -3.22
CA ASP A 441 -19.08 -11.95 -2.75
C ASP A 441 -19.94 -11.05 -1.85
N GLN A 442 -19.31 -10.26 -0.97
CA GLN A 442 -20.02 -9.26 -0.15
C GLN A 442 -20.67 -8.15 -0.99
N LEU A 443 -19.98 -7.65 -2.02
CA LEU A 443 -20.54 -6.64 -2.92
C LEU A 443 -21.72 -7.19 -3.72
N VAL A 444 -21.63 -8.45 -4.17
CA VAL A 444 -22.74 -9.12 -4.86
C VAL A 444 -23.94 -9.25 -3.93
N ALA A 445 -23.74 -9.71 -2.69
CA ALA A 445 -24.81 -9.84 -1.69
C ALA A 445 -25.48 -8.48 -1.37
N LEU A 446 -24.69 -7.42 -1.18
CA LEU A 446 -25.22 -6.06 -0.97
C LEU A 446 -25.94 -5.53 -2.22
N GLY A 447 -25.48 -5.88 -3.41
CA GLY A 447 -26.14 -5.53 -4.67
C GLY A 447 -27.51 -6.20 -4.82
N ASP A 448 -27.64 -7.45 -4.39
CA ASP A 448 -28.92 -8.16 -4.39
C ASP A 448 -29.87 -7.61 -3.32
N GLU A 449 -29.39 -7.28 -2.13
CA GLU A 449 -30.19 -6.62 -1.09
C GLU A 449 -30.67 -5.22 -1.53
N LEU A 450 -29.83 -4.45 -2.23
CA LEU A 450 -30.22 -3.16 -2.78
C LEU A 450 -31.34 -3.32 -3.82
N LYS A 451 -31.23 -4.28 -4.73
CA LYS A 451 -32.29 -4.59 -5.72
C LYS A 451 -33.59 -5.01 -5.04
N GLU A 452 -33.53 -5.80 -3.97
CA GLU A 452 -34.71 -6.19 -3.19
C GLU A 452 -35.38 -4.96 -2.54
N GLN A 453 -34.59 -4.03 -1.99
CA GLN A 453 -35.12 -2.79 -1.41
C GLN A 453 -35.69 -1.86 -2.48
N GLU A 454 -35.06 -1.76 -3.65
CA GLU A 454 -35.59 -1.02 -4.80
C GLU A 454 -36.93 -1.59 -5.26
N GLN A 455 -37.06 -2.92 -5.34
CA GLN A 455 -38.32 -3.59 -5.67
C GLN A 455 -39.40 -3.30 -4.63
N LYS A 456 -39.10 -3.41 -3.33
CA LYS A 456 -40.05 -3.07 -2.25
C LYS A 456 -40.47 -1.60 -2.32
N HIS A 457 -39.54 -0.69 -2.58
CA HIS A 457 -39.86 0.72 -2.77
C HIS A 457 -40.78 0.94 -3.97
N HIS A 458 -40.51 0.27 -5.09
CA HIS A 458 -41.37 0.33 -6.28
C HIS A 458 -42.79 -0.20 -6.00
N GLU A 459 -42.94 -1.33 -5.30
CA GLU A 459 -44.22 -1.90 -4.91
C GLU A 459 -45.01 -0.97 -3.96
N THR A 460 -44.35 -0.38 -2.97
CA THR A 460 -44.99 0.59 -2.06
C THR A 460 -45.42 1.86 -2.78
N LEU A 461 -44.64 2.34 -3.76
CA LEU A 461 -45.01 3.47 -4.61
C LEU A 461 -46.26 3.15 -5.45
N MET A 462 -46.34 1.96 -6.05
CA MET A 462 -47.54 1.51 -6.77
C MET A 462 -48.76 1.42 -5.86
N GLN A 463 -48.62 0.88 -4.64
CA GLN A 463 -49.70 0.85 -3.66
C GLN A 463 -50.16 2.25 -3.25
N LEU A 464 -49.23 3.21 -3.09
CA LEU A 464 -49.56 4.59 -2.77
C LEU A 464 -50.31 5.28 -3.91
N GLN A 465 -49.92 5.03 -5.16
CA GLN A 465 -50.64 5.50 -6.35
C GLN A 465 -52.07 4.97 -6.39
N LEU A 466 -52.26 3.65 -6.19
CA LEU A 466 -53.59 3.03 -6.11
C LEU A 466 -54.46 3.65 -5.01
N LYS A 467 -53.90 3.81 -3.79
CA LYS A 467 -54.60 4.47 -2.68
C LYS A 467 -54.97 5.92 -2.99
N THR A 468 -54.11 6.64 -3.71
CA THR A 468 -54.37 8.02 -4.14
C THR A 468 -55.54 8.10 -5.13
N GLU A 469 -55.61 7.17 -6.08
CA GLU A 469 -56.74 7.08 -7.02
C GLU A 469 -58.05 6.72 -6.32
N VAL A 470 -58.03 5.77 -5.37
CA VAL A 470 -59.20 5.45 -4.53
C VAL A 470 -59.67 6.68 -3.75
N ILE A 471 -58.76 7.44 -3.13
CA ILE A 471 -59.11 8.67 -2.41
C ILE A 471 -59.70 9.72 -3.37
N LYS A 472 -59.20 9.83 -4.61
CA LYS A 472 -59.76 10.74 -5.63
C LYS A 472 -61.20 10.36 -5.99
N GLU A 473 -61.48 9.08 -6.21
CA GLU A 473 -62.83 8.58 -6.50
C GLU A 473 -63.77 8.79 -5.31
N LEU A 474 -63.35 8.43 -4.08
CA LEU A 474 -64.16 8.69 -2.88
C LEU A 474 -64.44 10.18 -2.68
N ARG A 475 -63.46 11.06 -2.93
CA ARG A 475 -63.68 12.52 -2.88
C ARG A 475 -64.64 13.00 -3.97
N LYS A 476 -64.69 12.34 -5.12
CA LYS A 476 -65.64 12.63 -6.19
C LYS A 476 -67.05 12.17 -5.80
N GLU A 477 -67.21 10.95 -5.30
CA GLU A 477 -68.49 10.45 -4.79
C GLU A 477 -69.06 11.35 -3.68
N ILE A 478 -68.23 11.79 -2.73
CA ILE A 478 -68.65 12.75 -1.69
C ILE A 478 -69.14 14.07 -2.29
N ARG A 479 -68.46 14.59 -3.33
CA ARG A 479 -68.92 15.81 -4.04
C ARG A 479 -70.25 15.57 -4.73
N ASP A 480 -70.41 14.46 -5.44
CA ASP A 480 -71.64 14.11 -6.15
C ASP A 480 -72.82 13.92 -5.16
N ILE A 481 -72.59 13.29 -4.01
CA ILE A 481 -73.59 13.17 -2.94
C ILE A 481 -73.97 14.55 -2.40
N LYS A 482 -72.98 15.42 -2.16
CA LYS A 482 -73.21 16.78 -1.65
C LYS A 482 -74.00 17.63 -2.65
N GLU A 483 -73.71 17.53 -3.95
CA GLU A 483 -74.48 18.20 -5.00
C GLU A 483 -75.92 17.68 -5.09
N ARG A 484 -76.13 16.36 -4.98
CA ARG A 484 -77.48 15.78 -4.89
C ARG A 484 -78.23 16.25 -3.65
N GLN A 485 -77.56 16.35 -2.51
CA GLN A 485 -78.15 16.86 -1.27
C GLN A 485 -78.60 18.32 -1.44
N MET A 486 -77.76 19.18 -2.02
CA MET A 486 -78.11 20.57 -2.31
C MET A 486 -79.30 20.70 -3.27
N MET A 487 -79.40 19.83 -4.28
CA MET A 487 -80.57 19.78 -5.20
C MET A 487 -81.87 19.33 -4.51
N VAL A 488 -81.79 18.51 -3.45
CA VAL A 488 -82.94 18.11 -2.63
C VAL A 488 -83.35 19.25 -1.69
N ASP A 489 -82.37 19.92 -1.08
CA ASP A 489 -82.62 21.05 -0.18
C ASP A 489 -83.21 22.26 -0.93
N ASP A 490 -82.76 22.55 -2.16
CA ASP A 490 -83.36 23.59 -3.02
C ASP A 490 -84.78 23.23 -3.49
N LYS A 491 -85.09 21.94 -3.71
CA LYS A 491 -86.46 21.48 -4.00
C LYS A 491 -87.39 21.60 -2.79
N ASN A 492 -86.87 21.42 -1.58
CA ASN A 492 -87.63 21.59 -0.33
C ASN A 492 -87.81 23.07 0.06
N ALA A 493 -86.94 23.97 -0.43
CA ALA A 493 -87.04 25.42 -0.19
C ALA A 493 -88.06 26.15 -1.10
N LEU A 494 -88.62 25.48 -2.12
CA LEU A 494 -89.50 26.08 -3.14
C LEU A 494 -90.99 25.68 -3.05
N THR A 495 -91.45 25.19 -1.90
CA THR A 495 -92.89 25.05 -1.59
C THR A 495 -93.29 25.91 -0.39
N PRO A 496 -93.95 27.07 -0.62
CA PRO A 496 -94.58 27.83 0.45
C PRO A 496 -96.01 27.31 0.69
N MET A 497 -96.33 27.07 1.96
CA MET A 497 -97.68 26.93 2.53
C MET A 497 -98.63 25.88 1.94
N LYS A 498 -98.97 24.89 2.77
CA LYS A 498 -100.32 24.78 3.35
C LYS A 498 -100.33 23.81 4.53
N ASP A 499 -100.84 24.31 5.65
CA ASP A 499 -101.69 23.65 6.66
C ASP A 499 -101.42 22.15 6.90
N GLY A 500 -100.92 21.75 8.06
CA GLY A 500 -101.70 21.77 9.28
C GLY A 500 -102.19 20.35 9.60
N VAL A 501 -101.97 19.94 10.85
CA VAL A 501 -102.53 18.74 11.52
C VAL A 501 -101.72 17.44 11.40
N TYR A 502 -101.60 16.77 12.56
CA TYR A 502 -100.93 15.50 12.92
C TYR A 502 -99.43 15.65 13.25
N SER A 503 -98.99 15.68 14.52
CA SER A 503 -99.25 14.81 15.67
C SER A 503 -99.04 13.31 15.35
N GLY A 504 -97.88 12.79 15.74
CA GLY A 504 -97.56 11.37 15.71
C GLY A 504 -96.22 11.09 15.06
N ILE A 505 -95.34 10.41 15.79
CA ILE A 505 -94.04 9.89 15.34
C ILE A 505 -92.89 10.92 15.39
N LYS A 506 -92.58 11.36 16.62
CA LYS A 506 -91.25 11.88 16.99
C LYS A 506 -90.56 10.90 17.94
N GLU A 507 -90.55 9.65 17.51
CA GLU A 507 -89.92 8.51 18.17
C GLU A 507 -89.47 7.61 17.00
N THR A 508 -88.21 7.15 17.01
CA THR A 508 -87.45 6.46 15.93
C THR A 508 -86.83 7.35 14.83
N ILE A 509 -85.73 8.04 15.19
CA ILE A 509 -84.42 8.15 14.48
C ILE A 509 -83.63 9.26 15.21
N SER A 510 -83.07 8.92 16.37
CA SER A 510 -82.02 9.69 17.06
C SER A 510 -81.11 8.73 17.83
N ALA A 511 -80.80 7.61 17.18
CA ALA A 511 -79.82 6.63 17.63
C ALA A 511 -78.88 6.39 16.45
N GLU A 512 -77.81 7.19 16.36
CA GLU A 512 -76.51 6.89 15.73
C GLU A 512 -75.64 8.15 15.62
N THR A 513 -75.39 8.83 16.74
CA THR A 513 -74.23 9.74 16.88
C THR A 513 -73.77 9.72 18.33
N GLN A 514 -73.24 8.57 18.71
CA GLN A 514 -72.38 8.32 19.87
C GLN A 514 -71.08 7.87 19.20
N THR A 515 -70.01 8.65 19.16
CA THR A 515 -69.01 8.76 20.23
C THR A 515 -68.04 9.87 19.87
N ASP A 516 -67.69 10.70 20.87
CA ASP A 516 -66.41 11.42 21.03
C ASP A 516 -66.65 12.83 21.56
N LYS A 517 -66.75 12.93 22.88
CA LYS A 517 -66.35 14.10 23.68
C LYS A 517 -66.63 13.87 25.16
N ILE A 518 -65.78 13.08 25.83
CA ILE A 518 -65.57 13.23 27.28
C ILE A 518 -64.08 13.00 27.53
N LEU A 519 -63.38 14.07 27.91
CA LEU A 519 -62.56 14.13 29.12
C LEU A 519 -62.00 15.55 29.22
N SER A 520 -62.79 16.42 29.83
CA SER A 520 -62.24 17.55 30.55
C SER A 520 -63.01 17.71 31.85
N ASN A 521 -62.24 17.52 32.92
CA ASN A 521 -62.24 18.37 34.10
C ASN A 521 -63.24 18.11 35.24
N LYS A 522 -62.63 18.23 36.43
CA LYS A 522 -63.18 18.55 37.76
C LYS A 522 -63.72 17.35 38.56
N ASN A 523 -63.52 17.26 39.87
CA ASN A 523 -62.83 18.13 40.81
C ASN A 523 -62.67 17.39 42.14
N GLU A 524 -61.80 17.98 42.95
CA GLU A 524 -61.86 18.11 44.40
C GLU A 524 -63.26 18.20 45.05
N GLU A 525 -63.23 18.03 46.37
CA GLU A 525 -64.09 18.61 47.42
C GLU A 525 -65.13 17.72 48.14
N SER A 526 -64.74 17.36 49.36
CA SER A 526 -65.48 17.57 50.61
C SER A 526 -66.76 18.43 50.53
N SER A 527 -67.90 17.88 50.97
CA SER A 527 -68.60 18.33 52.19
C SER A 527 -69.99 17.70 52.37
N ARG A 528 -70.18 17.20 53.60
CA ARG A 528 -71.38 17.27 54.48
C ARG A 528 -72.77 17.51 53.85
N GLY A 529 -73.70 16.63 54.17
CA GLY A 529 -75.14 16.92 54.16
C GLY A 529 -76.01 15.72 54.53
N SER A 530 -76.61 15.79 55.72
CA SER A 530 -77.43 14.78 56.39
C SER A 530 -78.75 14.40 55.66
N PRO A 531 -79.48 13.38 56.16
CA PRO A 531 -80.33 12.47 55.39
C PRO A 531 -81.80 12.89 55.34
N ASN A 532 -82.52 12.46 54.32
CA ASN A 532 -83.96 12.27 54.42
C ASN A 532 -84.42 11.12 53.54
N GLY A 533 -85.09 10.16 54.18
CA GLY A 533 -85.67 9.00 53.54
C GLY A 533 -86.88 9.37 52.69
N PHE A 534 -86.94 8.79 51.50
CA PHE A 534 -88.17 8.57 50.75
C PHE A 534 -88.02 7.22 50.04
N TYR A 535 -88.74 6.21 50.52
CA TYR A 535 -88.85 4.91 49.85
C TYR A 535 -89.64 5.10 48.55
N SER A 536 -88.93 5.22 47.43
CA SER A 536 -89.51 4.96 46.11
C SER A 536 -89.34 3.48 45.84
N THR A 537 -90.43 2.72 45.94
CA THR A 537 -90.53 1.34 45.46
C THR A 537 -90.39 1.35 43.93
N ILE A 538 -89.14 1.39 43.46
CA ILE A 538 -88.79 1.17 42.06
C ILE A 538 -89.10 -0.29 41.75
N SER A 539 -89.89 -0.51 40.69
CA SER A 539 -90.26 -1.84 40.22
C SER A 539 -89.01 -2.71 40.01
N PRO A 540 -88.93 -3.92 40.62
CA PRO A 540 -87.73 -4.78 40.55
C PRO A 540 -87.33 -5.14 39.11
N SER A 541 -88.26 -5.10 38.15
CA SER A 541 -87.97 -5.33 36.72
C SER A 541 -87.03 -4.28 36.11
N SER A 542 -87.11 -3.00 36.54
CA SER A 542 -86.21 -1.95 36.04
C SER A 542 -84.79 -2.07 36.59
N GLN A 543 -84.65 -2.52 37.84
CA GLN A 543 -83.32 -2.76 38.43
C GLN A 543 -82.65 -3.98 37.81
N ILE A 544 -83.40 -5.04 37.52
CA ILE A 544 -82.86 -6.23 36.83
C ILE A 544 -82.34 -5.86 35.45
N SER A 545 -83.10 -5.11 34.64
CA SER A 545 -82.65 -4.71 33.30
C SER A 545 -81.39 -3.80 33.34
N LYS A 546 -81.27 -2.92 34.34
CA LYS A 546 -80.04 -2.14 34.54
C LYS A 546 -78.85 -3.02 34.89
N LEU A 547 -79.03 -3.99 35.78
CA LEU A 547 -77.97 -4.94 36.15
C LEU A 547 -77.58 -5.85 34.99
N GLU A 548 -78.53 -6.27 34.14
CA GLU A 548 -78.26 -7.05 32.93
C GLU A 548 -77.44 -6.25 31.91
N ASN A 549 -77.77 -4.97 31.70
CA ASN A 549 -76.99 -4.09 30.83
C ASN A 549 -75.59 -3.83 31.40
N GLU A 550 -75.48 -3.54 32.70
CA GLU A 550 -74.17 -3.39 33.37
C GLU A 550 -73.33 -4.67 33.29
N LEU A 551 -73.97 -5.85 33.40
CA LEU A 551 -73.29 -7.13 33.27
C LEU A 551 -72.83 -7.36 31.83
N ALA A 552 -73.64 -6.99 30.83
CA ALA A 552 -73.28 -7.06 29.42
C ALA A 552 -72.10 -6.14 29.10
N GLU A 553 -72.11 -4.89 29.57
CA GLU A 553 -71.00 -3.94 29.43
C GLU A 553 -69.72 -4.47 30.07
N LYS A 554 -69.79 -4.98 31.31
CA LYS A 554 -68.64 -5.60 31.99
C LYS A 554 -68.12 -6.82 31.24
N SER A 555 -68.99 -7.60 30.59
CA SER A 555 -68.58 -8.75 29.78
C SER A 555 -67.84 -8.35 28.50
N VAL A 556 -68.23 -7.23 27.88
CA VAL A 556 -67.54 -6.66 26.71
C VAL A 556 -66.17 -6.13 27.12
N LEU A 557 -66.11 -5.35 28.21
CA LEU A 557 -64.84 -4.83 28.75
C LEU A 557 -63.87 -5.96 29.14
N LEU A 558 -64.36 -7.04 29.74
CA LEU A 558 -63.53 -8.21 30.05
C LEU A 558 -62.95 -8.86 28.78
N ARG A 559 -63.74 -8.94 27.70
CA ARG A 559 -63.28 -9.50 26.42
C ARG A 559 -62.24 -8.60 25.75
N GLU A 560 -62.46 -7.29 25.77
CA GLU A 560 -61.49 -6.31 25.26
C GLU A 560 -60.18 -6.34 26.06
N LEU A 561 -60.27 -6.39 27.39
CA LEU A 561 -59.09 -6.45 28.26
C LEU A 561 -58.32 -7.76 28.07
N GLN A 562 -59.01 -8.89 27.86
CA GLN A 562 -58.38 -10.16 27.48
C GLN A 562 -57.69 -10.08 26.10
N SER A 563 -58.32 -9.43 25.11
CA SER A 563 -57.74 -9.21 23.78
C SER A 563 -56.49 -8.33 23.86
N HIS A 564 -56.53 -7.23 24.60
CA HIS A 564 -55.36 -6.37 24.83
C HIS A 564 -54.23 -7.11 25.55
N LEU A 565 -54.56 -7.94 26.56
CA LEU A 565 -53.57 -8.73 27.27
C LEU A 565 -52.92 -9.80 26.36
N ALA A 566 -53.68 -10.41 25.45
CA ALA A 566 -53.14 -11.32 24.45
C ALA A 566 -52.22 -10.62 23.45
N ALA A 567 -52.63 -9.45 22.92
CA ALA A 567 -51.80 -8.64 22.03
C ALA A 567 -50.49 -8.19 22.71
N SER A 568 -50.57 -7.75 23.96
CA SER A 568 -49.40 -7.31 24.73
C SER A 568 -48.43 -8.47 25.01
N ARG A 569 -48.93 -9.69 25.27
CA ARG A 569 -48.10 -10.90 25.37
C ARG A 569 -47.41 -11.26 24.06
N GLN A 570 -48.10 -11.14 22.93
CA GLN A 570 -47.51 -11.38 21.61
C GLN A 570 -46.42 -10.35 21.28
N GLU A 571 -46.65 -9.07 21.59
CA GLU A 571 -45.65 -8.02 21.42
C GLU A 571 -44.41 -8.28 22.27
N LEU A 572 -44.59 -8.70 23.53
CA LEU A 572 -43.48 -9.05 24.43
C LEU A 572 -42.68 -10.24 23.90
N HIS A 573 -43.35 -11.29 23.41
CA HIS A 573 -42.69 -12.43 22.77
C HIS A 573 -41.86 -12.02 21.53
N LEU A 574 -42.40 -11.15 20.68
CA LEU A 574 -41.65 -10.65 19.51
C LEU A 574 -40.43 -9.83 19.95
N LYS A 575 -40.57 -9.00 21.00
CA LYS A 575 -39.44 -8.25 21.57
C LYS A 575 -38.36 -9.19 22.11
N ASP A 576 -38.72 -10.22 22.86
CA ASP A 576 -37.76 -11.22 23.37
C ASP A 576 -37.04 -11.94 22.23
N GLU A 577 -37.76 -12.32 21.15
CA GLU A 577 -37.15 -12.96 19.98
C GLU A 577 -36.18 -12.01 19.25
N THR A 578 -36.53 -10.73 19.12
CA THR A 578 -35.63 -9.73 18.53
C THR A 578 -34.40 -9.50 19.40
N LEU A 579 -34.55 -9.45 20.72
CA LEU A 579 -33.46 -9.29 21.67
C LEU A 579 -32.51 -10.48 21.58
N HIS A 580 -33.04 -11.71 21.54
CA HIS A 580 -32.24 -12.92 21.37
C HIS A 580 -31.43 -12.93 20.06
N LYS A 581 -32.03 -12.46 18.95
CA LYS A 581 -31.33 -12.32 17.66
C LYS A 581 -30.20 -11.29 17.74
N LEU A 582 -30.40 -10.18 18.44
CA LEU A 582 -29.38 -9.15 18.65
C LEU A 582 -28.24 -9.65 19.53
N GLU A 583 -28.52 -10.38 20.61
CA GLU A 583 -27.50 -11.02 21.46
C GLU A 583 -26.63 -11.99 20.65
N LYS A 584 -27.24 -12.84 19.82
CA LYS A 584 -26.50 -13.78 18.96
C LYS A 584 -25.62 -13.06 17.94
N LYS A 585 -26.08 -11.94 17.38
CA LYS A 585 -25.26 -11.10 16.49
C LYS A 585 -24.11 -10.44 17.24
N LEU A 586 -24.35 -9.92 18.44
CA LEU A 586 -23.32 -9.33 19.29
C LEU A 586 -22.24 -10.34 19.66
N ASP A 587 -22.62 -11.57 20.01
CA ASP A 587 -21.68 -12.65 20.29
C ASP A 587 -20.85 -13.06 19.08
N SER A 588 -21.47 -13.06 17.89
CA SER A 588 -20.77 -13.34 16.63
C SER A 588 -19.74 -12.24 16.33
N SER A 589 -20.13 -10.96 16.46
CA SER A 589 -19.22 -9.82 16.33
C SER A 589 -18.08 -9.83 17.37
N ARG A 590 -18.35 -10.23 18.61
CA ARG A 590 -17.31 -10.39 19.65
C ARG A 590 -16.31 -11.48 19.30
N ARG A 591 -16.76 -12.62 18.75
CA ARG A 591 -15.87 -13.69 18.28
C ARG A 591 -15.01 -13.24 17.10
N GLU A 592 -15.60 -12.55 16.12
CA GLU A 592 -14.85 -11.98 15.00
C GLU A 592 -13.82 -10.94 15.47
N GLY A 593 -14.18 -10.07 16.41
CA GLY A 593 -13.28 -9.12 17.04
C GLY A 593 -12.07 -9.82 17.70
N ASN A 594 -12.32 -10.89 18.44
CA ASN A 594 -11.25 -11.70 19.06
C ASN A 594 -10.36 -12.39 18.01
N GLN A 595 -10.92 -12.91 16.92
CA GLN A 595 -10.14 -13.49 15.82
C GLN A 595 -9.27 -12.44 15.13
N ARG A 596 -9.82 -11.24 14.86
CA ARG A 596 -9.05 -10.11 14.31
C ARG A 596 -7.94 -9.68 15.26
N GLY A 597 -8.22 -9.62 16.56
CA GLY A 597 -7.23 -9.35 17.61
C GLY A 597 -6.09 -10.35 17.61
N GLY A 598 -6.39 -11.65 17.53
CA GLY A 598 -5.38 -12.71 17.43
C GLY A 598 -4.54 -12.60 16.15
N ARG A 599 -5.16 -12.34 15.00
CA ARG A 599 -4.45 -12.11 13.72
C ARG A 599 -3.53 -10.90 13.80
N MET A 600 -3.99 -9.80 14.41
CA MET A 600 -3.19 -8.59 14.60
C MET A 600 -1.99 -8.86 15.51
N GLN A 601 -2.17 -9.55 16.64
CA GLN A 601 -1.04 -9.94 17.52
C GLN A 601 -0.02 -10.81 16.79
N TYR A 602 -0.47 -11.76 15.96
CA TYR A 602 0.40 -12.58 15.14
C TYR A 602 1.22 -11.75 14.14
N LEU A 603 0.57 -10.84 13.41
CA LEU A 603 1.25 -9.95 12.45
C LEU A 603 2.23 -9.00 13.16
N THR A 604 1.90 -8.48 14.34
CA THR A 604 2.82 -7.69 15.17
C THR A 604 4.04 -8.51 15.60
N GLY A 605 3.85 -9.79 15.92
CA GLY A 605 4.93 -10.72 16.21
C GLY A 605 5.86 -10.93 15.01
N GLN A 606 5.29 -11.17 13.82
CA GLN A 606 6.06 -11.29 12.58
C GLN A 606 6.84 -10.00 12.26
N LEU A 607 6.20 -8.83 12.40
CA LEU A 607 6.84 -7.54 12.15
C LEU A 607 8.05 -7.32 13.08
N THR A 608 7.90 -7.64 14.37
CA THR A 608 9.00 -7.58 15.33
C THR A 608 10.15 -8.51 14.95
N SER A 609 9.84 -9.72 14.50
CA SER A 609 10.86 -10.68 14.03
C SER A 609 11.61 -10.16 12.80
N LEU A 610 10.89 -9.61 11.82
CA LEU A 610 11.49 -9.02 10.62
C LEU A 610 12.37 -7.81 10.96
N GLN A 611 11.95 -6.95 11.89
CA GLN A 611 12.76 -5.82 12.36
C GLN A 611 14.09 -6.27 12.99
N LEU A 612 14.06 -7.35 13.78
CA LEU A 612 15.28 -7.93 14.35
C LEU A 612 16.19 -8.53 13.27
N GLU A 613 15.62 -9.17 12.25
CA GLU A 613 16.38 -9.73 11.12
C GLU A 613 17.03 -8.63 10.28
N VAL A 614 16.30 -7.55 9.97
CA VAL A 614 16.85 -6.34 9.30
C VAL A 614 17.99 -5.73 10.12
N GLY A 615 17.86 -5.67 11.44
CA GLY A 615 18.94 -5.19 12.32
C GLY A 615 20.21 -6.06 12.22
N ARG A 616 20.06 -7.39 12.14
CA ARG A 616 21.18 -8.33 11.98
C ARG A 616 21.85 -8.20 10.61
N THR A 617 21.08 -8.16 9.53
CA THR A 617 21.63 -8.02 8.17
C THR A 617 22.30 -6.68 7.97
N HIS A 618 21.76 -5.59 8.54
CA HIS A 618 22.41 -4.29 8.56
C HIS A 618 23.76 -4.33 9.29
N GLY A 619 23.83 -4.98 10.46
CA GLY A 619 25.08 -5.17 11.19
C GLY A 619 26.14 -5.96 10.40
N GLN A 620 25.72 -7.01 9.68
CA GLN A 620 26.61 -7.77 8.80
C GLN A 620 27.11 -6.93 7.60
N ALA A 621 26.23 -6.15 6.98
CA ALA A 621 26.59 -5.26 5.88
C ALA A 621 27.60 -4.19 6.32
N GLU A 622 27.41 -3.59 7.50
CA GLU A 622 28.36 -2.65 8.13
C GLU A 622 29.73 -3.31 8.36
N GLN A 623 29.76 -4.56 8.85
CA GLN A 623 31.01 -5.29 9.05
C GLN A 623 31.73 -5.55 7.72
N LEU A 624 31.02 -5.98 6.68
CA LEU A 624 31.59 -6.18 5.34
C LEU A 624 32.09 -4.87 4.75
N ARG A 625 31.36 -3.76 4.92
CA ARG A 625 31.78 -2.43 4.47
C ARG A 625 33.11 -2.03 5.09
N ARG A 626 33.27 -2.19 6.41
CA ARG A 626 34.56 -1.93 7.10
C ARG A 626 35.69 -2.84 6.60
N GLN A 627 35.40 -4.09 6.22
CA GLN A 627 36.42 -4.97 5.64
C GLN A 627 36.84 -4.53 4.24
N VAL A 628 35.88 -4.10 3.41
CA VAL A 628 36.16 -3.56 2.07
C VAL A 628 36.99 -2.29 2.18
N GLU A 629 36.66 -1.40 3.11
CA GLU A 629 37.43 -0.17 3.37
C GLU A 629 38.88 -0.47 3.77
N LYS A 630 39.10 -1.39 4.73
CA LYS A 630 40.46 -1.84 5.10
C LYS A 630 41.23 -2.46 3.93
N LYS A 631 40.55 -3.21 3.05
CA LYS A 631 41.19 -3.78 1.85
C LYS A 631 41.51 -2.70 0.83
N ALA A 632 40.66 -1.69 0.66
CA ALA A 632 40.93 -0.56 -0.22
C ALA A 632 42.15 0.24 0.26
N GLU A 633 42.28 0.51 1.56
CA GLU A 633 43.48 1.15 2.14
C GLU A 633 44.76 0.32 1.89
N LEU A 634 44.66 -1.02 1.92
CA LEU A 634 45.80 -1.88 1.63
C LEU A 634 46.19 -1.84 0.14
N ILE A 635 45.20 -1.83 -0.75
CA ILE A 635 45.43 -1.69 -2.20
C ILE A 635 46.12 -0.36 -2.49
N GLU A 636 45.64 0.75 -1.91
CA GLU A 636 46.25 2.08 -2.08
C GLU A 636 47.73 2.08 -1.63
N LYS A 637 48.05 1.44 -0.49
CA LYS A 637 49.44 1.29 -0.05
C LYS A 637 50.30 0.50 -1.03
N LEU A 638 49.78 -0.59 -1.57
CA LEU A 638 50.47 -1.41 -2.57
C LEU A 638 50.67 -0.67 -3.90
N GLU A 639 49.70 0.15 -4.32
CA GLU A 639 49.83 1.00 -5.52
C GLU A 639 50.92 2.06 -5.36
N VAL A 640 51.02 2.69 -4.18
CA VAL A 640 52.10 3.63 -3.86
C VAL A 640 53.46 2.93 -3.84
N GLU A 641 53.56 1.75 -3.24
CA GLU A 641 54.79 0.96 -3.21
C GLU A 641 55.22 0.52 -4.62
N ASN A 642 54.27 0.04 -5.44
CA ASN A 642 54.53 -0.37 -6.81
C ASN A 642 54.96 0.83 -7.69
N SER A 643 54.37 2.00 -7.48
CA SER A 643 54.80 3.24 -8.14
C SER A 643 56.24 3.63 -7.75
N SER A 644 56.60 3.48 -6.47
CA SER A 644 57.97 3.70 -5.98
C SER A 644 58.97 2.71 -6.60
N LEU A 645 58.64 1.41 -6.64
CA LEU A 645 59.48 0.38 -7.26
C LEU A 645 59.65 0.62 -8.77
N THR A 646 58.58 1.02 -9.46
CA THR A 646 58.64 1.38 -10.89
C THR A 646 59.57 2.57 -11.12
N HIS A 647 59.51 3.58 -10.23
CA HIS A 647 60.43 4.71 -10.29
C HIS A 647 61.89 4.28 -10.09
N GLN A 648 62.16 3.44 -9.08
CA GLN A 648 63.50 2.89 -8.83
C GLN A 648 64.02 2.06 -10.02
N LEU A 649 63.16 1.25 -10.65
CA LEU A 649 63.52 0.46 -11.83
C LEU A 649 63.90 1.37 -13.01
N ASN A 650 63.13 2.43 -13.23
CA ASN A 650 63.42 3.42 -14.27
C ASN A 650 64.75 4.15 -14.01
N GLU A 651 65.05 4.53 -12.76
CA GLU A 651 66.34 5.11 -12.39
C GLU A 651 67.50 4.13 -12.66
N LYS A 652 67.34 2.85 -12.29
CA LYS A 652 68.35 1.81 -12.56
C LYS A 652 68.54 1.58 -14.06
N SER A 653 67.45 1.53 -14.83
CA SER A 653 67.50 1.44 -16.29
C SER A 653 68.27 2.62 -16.89
N ALA A 654 68.00 3.85 -16.43
CA ALA A 654 68.73 5.02 -16.88
C ALA A 654 70.22 4.98 -16.51
N THR A 655 70.59 4.41 -15.35
CA THR A 655 72.01 4.21 -15.00
C THR A 655 72.69 3.16 -15.88
N LEU A 656 71.98 2.08 -16.24
CA LEU A 656 72.49 1.05 -17.15
C LEU A 656 72.70 1.61 -18.56
N GLU A 657 71.76 2.41 -19.07
CA GLU A 657 71.92 3.10 -20.36
C GLU A 657 73.15 4.01 -20.37
N ARG A 658 73.40 4.76 -19.29
CA ARG A 658 74.62 5.58 -19.14
C ARG A 658 75.88 4.72 -19.20
N PHE A 659 75.94 3.63 -18.42
CA PHE A 659 77.07 2.70 -18.48
C PHE A 659 77.25 2.09 -19.87
N GLN A 660 76.17 1.72 -20.55
CA GLN A 660 76.23 1.18 -21.90
C GLN A 660 76.77 2.21 -22.91
N THR A 661 76.35 3.48 -22.82
CA THR A 661 76.95 4.55 -23.62
C THR A 661 78.43 4.78 -23.32
N GLU A 662 78.86 4.64 -22.07
CA GLU A 662 80.26 4.76 -21.66
C GLU A 662 81.11 3.59 -22.17
N ILE A 663 80.58 2.37 -22.15
CA ILE A 663 81.20 1.18 -22.75
C ILE A 663 81.37 1.36 -24.26
N VAL A 664 80.33 1.83 -24.96
CA VAL A 664 80.43 2.11 -26.41
C VAL A 664 81.50 3.18 -26.67
N LYS A 665 81.51 4.26 -25.89
CA LYS A 665 82.52 5.33 -26.02
C LYS A 665 83.94 4.81 -25.82
N THR A 666 84.19 4.07 -24.74
CA THR A 666 85.52 3.47 -24.46
C THR A 666 85.93 2.44 -25.53
N SER A 667 84.99 1.62 -26.02
CA SER A 667 85.24 0.69 -27.13
C SER A 667 85.64 1.42 -28.42
N THR A 668 84.94 2.51 -28.79
CA THR A 668 85.30 3.30 -29.98
C THR A 668 86.66 4.00 -29.84
N GLU A 669 87.04 4.39 -28.61
CA GLU A 669 88.33 4.99 -28.31
C GLU A 669 89.47 3.96 -28.39
N LEU A 670 89.26 2.74 -27.88
CA LEU A 670 90.17 1.62 -28.04
C LEU A 670 90.34 1.25 -29.51
N GLU A 671 89.26 1.20 -30.30
CA GLU A 671 89.32 0.95 -31.75
C GLU A 671 90.16 2.00 -32.48
N ARG A 672 89.98 3.29 -32.12
CA ARG A 672 90.78 4.41 -32.65
C ARG A 672 92.26 4.26 -32.28
N LYS A 673 92.57 3.96 -31.02
CA LYS A 673 93.94 3.72 -30.57
C LYS A 673 94.58 2.51 -31.26
N ARG A 674 93.80 1.45 -31.49
CA ARG A 674 94.26 0.27 -32.24
C ARG A 674 94.63 0.62 -33.68
N LYS A 675 93.84 1.47 -34.35
CA LYS A 675 94.17 2.01 -35.68
C LYS A 675 95.44 2.85 -35.65
N GLU A 676 95.56 3.79 -34.71
CA GLU A 676 96.77 4.61 -34.53
C GLU A 676 98.04 3.75 -34.36
N VAL A 677 97.98 2.70 -33.52
CA VAL A 677 99.10 1.76 -33.32
C VAL A 677 99.41 0.97 -34.59
N SER A 678 98.38 0.54 -35.33
CA SER A 678 98.57 -0.16 -36.61
C SER A 678 99.24 0.72 -37.66
N GLU A 679 98.88 2.01 -37.72
CA GLU A 679 99.50 3.01 -38.61
C GLU A 679 100.96 3.28 -38.23
N GLN A 680 101.25 3.46 -36.93
CA GLN A 680 102.61 3.60 -36.43
C GLN A 680 103.49 2.39 -36.79
N LYS A 681 102.94 1.17 -36.68
CA LYS A 681 103.64 -0.07 -37.05
C LYS A 681 103.95 -0.20 -38.54
N MET A 682 103.19 0.48 -39.41
CA MET A 682 103.47 0.53 -40.86
C MET A 682 104.51 1.61 -41.23
N THR A 683 104.78 2.55 -40.33
CA THR A 683 105.69 3.68 -40.56
C THR A 683 107.13 3.38 -40.10
N ILE A 684 107.29 2.48 -39.12
CA ILE A 684 108.56 1.89 -38.67
C ILE A 684 108.92 0.74 -39.60
#